data_AF-A0A0Q9X089-F1
#
_entry.id   AF-A0A0Q9X089-F1
#
_cell.length_a   1.000
_cell.length_b   1.000
_cell.length_c   1.000
_cell.angle_alpha   90.00
_cell.angle_beta   90.00
_cell.angle_gamma   90.00
#
_symmetry.space_group_name_H-M   'P 1'
#
loop_
_entity.id
_entity.type
_entity.pdbx_description
1 polymer ?
#
loop_
_entity_poly.entity_id
_entity_poly.type
_entity_poly.pdbx_seq_one_letter_code
_entity_poly.pdbx_strand_id
1 'polypeptide(L)'
;MKVLWIYLAVSCMAISLDPFPVLCNAQIAGAGYIVVASRSDVNLNFYRNWTEYKHGFGELSGDFFIGLDKLHAITKSQTYELYIHLEDFDGNTRFARYDEFYIENENALYKLSKLGTYTGDAGNAFHTKDQAFSTYDQDNDASETRHCAIERRGAWWYEVCTRRSTTLQNNLAKLDLYLANRIELKYFTSYKNLQIISFEDEDKPHYSQQINNTNMTAFVCSRFDGLCHFNLGNGLTQLPNTSSEGYNNVRRLYIANNNLTNIQIDQLPNNLEWLDIRNNNITSLDPNVAAFLLERNDNLTLVQSGINWKCNCNNTNLLNYLKLMKKEEDYDDYDDKYHKINNRVNFYHIEGPCPESCTCCVNGSEDQFIINCSSKALETFPDLPNKILGEPSLLLDNNFIETLSTSSLRNSTLRELHLKNNFLTHIHLDQLPSDLQVLDIRQNNITGLDDDVTQFISKLSNVQLSENPWQCSCKFTKVLAHLRKVNLTEYQAALWRCSKQKSCPELCTCCKEDESRRFIINCSNLGLPEIPSELPITENATLLFENNNLQTLDNSTKIIGFNQLKELHLRYNNLTKIEVLPKSIQLLDIRNNSLTTLNESVREFLTQKSNMSSLTIFISGNKWICHCKEIRFFRFTKNLAENIKDLCKTECHDSRLFVSLEEIDLCPEKIPRYVIYFTSFIMLSCLLSFLQCFWKSIVMWLYEKRLFLKLTTRLEKGTETKYDCFLAYCHKDSHLVSEYVQKLEHGRNRLRLCFYERDWLAGEPIPDCICHSVENSKCIVILMTKNFLKSVWGRLEFRLALHATSKDQYKRLIVIIYPGVENFDELDGELNSYLKLNTYLIRNDTNFWNKLIYALPHKIIDEDEEIEMINIET
;
A
#
# COMPACT_ATOMS: atom_id res chain seq x y z
N MET A 1 -45.88 -57.88 36.70
CA MET A 1 -47.25 -57.44 36.37
C MET A 1 -47.29 -57.35 34.86
N LYS A 2 -48.32 -57.91 34.22
CA LYS A 2 -48.44 -58.03 32.76
C LYS A 2 -49.38 -56.96 32.19
N VAL A 3 -50.47 -56.64 32.91
CA VAL A 3 -51.50 -55.71 32.43
C VAL A 3 -51.99 -54.82 33.58
N LEU A 4 -52.20 -53.53 33.28
CA LEU A 4 -52.80 -52.53 34.16
C LEU A 4 -53.90 -51.78 33.40
N TRP A 5 -55.06 -51.66 34.02
CA TRP A 5 -56.14 -50.80 33.53
C TRP A 5 -56.67 -49.93 34.67
N ILE A 6 -56.86 -48.63 34.40
CA ILE A 6 -57.44 -47.66 35.33
C ILE A 6 -58.77 -47.16 34.76
N TYR A 7 -59.83 -47.33 35.54
CA TYR A 7 -61.22 -47.06 35.16
C TYR A 7 -61.85 -45.99 36.05
N LEU A 8 -62.70 -45.13 35.48
CA LEU A 8 -63.58 -44.21 36.20
C LEU A 8 -65.06 -44.51 35.91
N ALA A 9 -65.90 -44.59 36.94
CA ALA A 9 -67.33 -44.86 36.80
C ALA A 9 -68.10 -43.64 36.28
N VAL A 10 -68.75 -43.75 35.14
CA VAL A 10 -69.53 -42.68 34.50
C VAL A 10 -71.02 -42.86 34.73
N SER A 11 -71.64 -41.91 35.43
CA SER A 11 -73.07 -41.60 35.30
C SER A 11 -73.25 -40.50 34.24
N CYS A 12 -74.22 -40.66 33.36
CA CYS A 12 -74.44 -39.79 32.20
C CYS A 12 -74.89 -38.38 32.62
N MET A 13 -74.00 -37.36 32.58
CA MET A 13 -74.22 -36.03 31.96
C MET A 13 -73.08 -35.02 32.21
N ALA A 14 -72.84 -34.21 31.15
CA ALA A 14 -72.21 -32.88 31.05
C ALA A 14 -70.78 -32.65 31.60
N ILE A 15 -69.77 -32.86 30.76
CA ILE A 15 -68.41 -32.32 30.94
C ILE A 15 -68.31 -31.01 30.14
N SER A 16 -67.80 -29.93 30.74
CA SER A 16 -67.64 -28.60 30.11
C SER A 16 -66.41 -28.50 29.18
N LEU A 17 -66.09 -29.56 28.44
CA LEU A 17 -65.05 -29.64 27.42
C LEU A 17 -65.68 -29.99 26.08
N ASP A 18 -65.03 -29.62 24.98
CA ASP A 18 -65.37 -30.16 23.67
C ASP A 18 -65.34 -31.70 23.71
N PRO A 19 -66.28 -32.41 23.05
CA PRO A 19 -66.34 -33.87 23.10
C PRO A 19 -65.01 -34.49 22.65
N PHE A 20 -64.41 -35.34 23.49
CA PHE A 20 -63.21 -36.09 23.14
C PHE A 20 -63.48 -37.60 23.19
N PRO A 21 -62.80 -38.40 22.34
CA PRO A 21 -62.98 -39.84 22.33
C PRO A 21 -62.48 -40.46 23.65
N VAL A 22 -63.23 -41.42 24.17
CA VAL A 22 -62.89 -42.20 25.37
C VAL A 22 -63.06 -43.69 25.08
N LEU A 23 -62.27 -44.52 25.75
CA LEU A 23 -62.44 -45.97 25.67
C LEU A 23 -63.43 -46.44 26.74
N CYS A 24 -64.53 -47.05 26.32
CA CYS A 24 -65.47 -47.71 27.20
C CYS A 24 -65.21 -49.23 27.16
N ASN A 25 -64.71 -49.82 28.26
CA ASN A 25 -64.52 -51.26 28.36
C ASN A 25 -65.35 -51.81 29.52
N ALA A 26 -66.43 -52.51 29.17
CA ALA A 26 -67.37 -53.08 30.13
C ALA A 26 -67.00 -54.50 30.60
N GLN A 27 -65.91 -55.10 30.09
CA GLN A 27 -65.58 -56.51 30.36
C GLN A 27 -64.97 -56.72 31.76
N ILE A 28 -64.23 -55.73 32.28
CA ILE A 28 -63.45 -55.87 33.53
C ILE A 28 -64.17 -55.22 34.72
N ALA A 29 -64.57 -53.95 34.60
CA ALA A 29 -65.22 -53.19 35.69
C ALA A 29 -66.77 -53.17 35.60
N GLY A 30 -67.35 -53.75 34.54
CA GLY A 30 -68.78 -53.70 34.25
C GLY A 30 -69.19 -52.47 33.41
N ALA A 31 -70.49 -52.41 33.06
CA ALA A 31 -71.02 -51.29 32.28
C ALA A 31 -71.00 -49.97 33.10
N GLY A 32 -70.73 -48.86 32.42
CA GLY A 32 -70.67 -47.54 33.06
C GLY A 32 -69.28 -47.14 33.56
N TYR A 33 -68.19 -47.70 33.01
CA TYR A 33 -66.82 -47.25 33.27
C TYR A 33 -66.12 -46.80 31.98
N ILE A 34 -65.35 -45.71 32.07
CA ILE A 34 -64.38 -45.29 31.05
C ILE A 34 -62.98 -45.65 31.49
N VAL A 35 -62.12 -46.01 30.54
CA VAL A 35 -60.69 -46.26 30.78
C VAL A 35 -59.95 -44.93 30.65
N VAL A 36 -59.20 -44.57 31.69
CA VAL A 36 -58.38 -43.34 31.73
C VAL A 36 -56.90 -43.61 31.55
N ALA A 37 -56.47 -44.85 31.81
CA ALA A 37 -55.14 -45.32 31.47
C ALA A 37 -55.19 -46.83 31.20
N SER A 38 -54.45 -47.27 30.19
CA SER A 38 -54.25 -48.67 29.84
C SER A 38 -52.77 -48.93 29.61
N ARG A 39 -52.27 -50.04 30.15
CA ARG A 39 -50.91 -50.52 29.91
C ARG A 39 -50.89 -52.04 29.86
N SER A 40 -50.61 -52.57 28.68
CA SER A 40 -50.68 -53.99 28.35
C SER A 40 -49.44 -54.47 27.58
N ASP A 41 -48.62 -53.54 27.07
CA ASP A 41 -47.43 -53.80 26.27
C ASP A 41 -46.27 -52.84 26.67
N VAL A 42 -45.07 -53.09 26.14
CA VAL A 42 -43.82 -52.40 26.46
C VAL A 42 -43.58 -51.18 25.56
N ASN A 43 -44.24 -51.13 24.42
CA ASN A 43 -43.96 -50.20 23.34
C ASN A 43 -44.25 -48.72 23.66
N LEU A 44 -45.18 -48.43 24.58
CA LEU A 44 -45.49 -47.05 24.97
C LEU A 44 -44.79 -46.67 26.28
N ASN A 45 -43.84 -45.73 26.20
CA ASN A 45 -43.14 -45.19 27.37
C ASN A 45 -44.06 -44.30 28.23
N PHE A 46 -44.12 -44.55 29.55
CA PHE A 46 -44.86 -43.75 30.54
C PHE A 46 -43.94 -42.83 31.39
N TYR A 47 -42.62 -42.89 31.23
CA TYR A 47 -41.67 -41.95 31.83
C TYR A 47 -41.60 -40.66 30.98
N ARG A 48 -42.68 -39.88 31.02
CA ARG A 48 -42.90 -38.68 30.18
C ARG A 48 -42.89 -37.37 30.98
N ASN A 49 -42.71 -36.27 30.26
CA ASN A 49 -42.65 -34.93 30.84
C ASN A 49 -44.03 -34.42 31.29
N TRP A 50 -44.05 -33.31 32.03
CA TRP A 50 -45.25 -32.66 32.54
C TRP A 50 -46.25 -32.32 31.43
N THR A 51 -45.76 -31.79 30.31
CA THR A 51 -46.59 -31.34 29.19
C THR A 51 -47.32 -32.50 28.52
N GLU A 52 -46.67 -33.64 28.39
CA GLU A 52 -47.28 -34.86 27.83
C GLU A 52 -48.31 -35.47 28.78
N TYR A 53 -48.02 -35.53 30.09
CA TYR A 53 -49.00 -35.98 31.09
C TYR A 53 -50.21 -35.05 31.19
N LYS A 54 -50.01 -33.75 30.99
CA LYS A 54 -51.08 -32.75 30.91
C LYS A 54 -52.06 -33.05 29.77
N HIS A 55 -51.55 -33.20 28.55
CA HIS A 55 -52.39 -33.38 27.35
C HIS A 55 -52.88 -34.82 27.14
N GLY A 56 -52.14 -35.81 27.65
CA GLY A 56 -52.35 -37.23 27.40
C GLY A 56 -51.51 -37.75 26.22
N PHE A 57 -51.29 -39.06 26.18
CA PHE A 57 -50.45 -39.74 25.18
C PHE A 57 -50.90 -41.18 24.96
N GLY A 58 -50.54 -41.76 23.82
CA GLY A 58 -50.92 -43.12 23.41
C GLY A 58 -52.23 -43.18 22.62
N GLU A 59 -52.63 -44.41 22.25
CA GLU A 59 -53.82 -44.67 21.43
C GLU A 59 -54.90 -45.40 22.23
N LEU A 60 -56.16 -44.96 22.10
CA LEU A 60 -57.30 -45.55 22.83
C LEU A 60 -57.54 -47.04 22.51
N SER A 61 -57.01 -47.56 21.39
CA SER A 61 -57.07 -48.97 21.02
C SER A 61 -56.01 -49.85 21.67
N GLY A 62 -55.03 -49.26 22.39
CA GLY A 62 -53.93 -49.97 23.03
C GLY A 62 -53.56 -49.34 24.37
N ASP A 63 -52.27 -49.03 24.53
CA ASP A 63 -51.75 -48.39 25.72
C ASP A 63 -51.88 -46.88 25.60
N PHE A 64 -52.35 -46.22 26.67
CA PHE A 64 -52.53 -44.76 26.68
C PHE A 64 -52.71 -44.21 28.09
N PHE A 65 -52.56 -42.89 28.20
CA PHE A 65 -52.98 -42.07 29.33
C PHE A 65 -53.82 -40.89 28.81
N ILE A 66 -55.02 -40.70 29.37
CA ILE A 66 -56.02 -39.75 28.82
C ILE A 66 -55.60 -38.27 28.90
N GLY A 67 -54.71 -37.94 29.83
CA GLY A 67 -54.24 -36.59 30.11
C GLY A 67 -54.85 -35.98 31.37
N LEU A 68 -54.05 -35.25 32.16
CA LEU A 68 -54.47 -34.66 33.42
C LEU A 68 -55.52 -33.54 33.25
N ASP A 69 -55.46 -32.75 32.17
CA ASP A 69 -56.49 -31.74 31.88
C ASP A 69 -57.86 -32.38 31.68
N LYS A 70 -57.90 -33.47 30.90
CA LYS A 70 -59.13 -34.22 30.64
C LYS A 70 -59.60 -34.93 31.91
N LEU A 71 -58.69 -35.50 32.68
CA LEU A 71 -58.98 -36.20 33.94
C LEU A 71 -59.52 -35.25 35.02
N HIS A 72 -58.99 -34.04 35.13
CA HIS A 72 -59.52 -32.99 35.99
C HIS A 72 -60.94 -32.60 35.58
N ALA A 73 -61.16 -32.34 34.29
CA ALA A 73 -62.47 -31.94 33.79
C ALA A 73 -63.54 -33.04 33.97
N ILE A 74 -63.16 -34.32 33.81
CA ILE A 74 -64.03 -35.46 34.15
C ILE A 74 -64.34 -35.43 35.64
N THR A 75 -63.32 -35.50 36.50
CA THR A 75 -63.53 -35.66 37.94
C THR A 75 -64.17 -34.45 38.62
N LYS A 76 -64.13 -33.26 38.00
CA LYS A 76 -64.81 -32.05 38.48
C LYS A 76 -66.32 -32.07 38.28
N SER A 77 -66.84 -32.80 37.29
CA SER A 77 -68.26 -32.71 36.93
C SER A 77 -69.18 -33.31 38.01
N GLN A 78 -68.76 -34.39 38.66
CA GLN A 78 -69.46 -35.09 39.74
C GLN A 78 -68.47 -35.98 40.51
N THR A 79 -68.93 -36.68 41.54
CA THR A 79 -68.12 -37.69 42.23
C THR A 79 -67.97 -38.95 41.39
N TYR A 80 -66.73 -39.34 41.08
CA TYR A 80 -66.40 -40.55 40.32
C TYR A 80 -65.80 -41.63 41.21
N GLU A 81 -66.16 -42.89 40.96
CA GLU A 81 -65.50 -44.07 41.53
C GLU A 81 -64.28 -44.44 40.67
N LEU A 82 -63.14 -44.70 41.31
CA LEU A 82 -61.91 -45.17 40.67
C LEU A 82 -61.76 -46.66 40.87
N TYR A 83 -61.61 -47.41 39.77
CA TYR A 83 -61.35 -48.84 39.78
C TYR A 83 -60.05 -49.16 39.05
N ILE A 84 -59.17 -49.93 39.66
CA ILE A 84 -57.87 -50.31 39.11
C ILE A 84 -57.80 -51.82 39.05
N HIS A 85 -57.48 -52.34 37.87
CA HIS A 85 -57.30 -53.75 37.62
C HIS A 85 -55.84 -54.05 37.31
N LEU A 86 -55.31 -55.11 37.94
CA LEU A 86 -53.97 -55.63 37.69
C LEU A 86 -54.03 -57.10 37.29
N GLU A 87 -53.20 -57.49 36.33
CA GLU A 87 -52.92 -58.89 35.98
C GLU A 87 -51.41 -59.14 36.05
N ASP A 88 -50.98 -60.28 36.59
CA ASP A 88 -49.58 -60.72 36.55
C ASP A 88 -49.27 -61.64 35.36
N PHE A 89 -48.00 -62.05 35.21
CA PHE A 89 -47.58 -62.88 34.07
C PHE A 89 -48.10 -64.32 34.14
N ASP A 90 -48.52 -64.76 35.33
CA ASP A 90 -49.12 -66.07 35.56
C ASP A 90 -50.66 -66.04 35.37
N GLY A 91 -51.22 -64.88 35.00
CA GLY A 91 -52.66 -64.67 34.75
C GLY A 91 -53.48 -64.42 36.02
N ASN A 92 -52.86 -64.20 37.18
CA ASN A 92 -53.61 -63.85 38.40
C ASN A 92 -54.03 -62.39 38.34
N THR A 93 -55.28 -62.12 38.73
CA THR A 93 -55.84 -60.77 38.74
C THR A 93 -56.05 -60.25 40.16
N ARG A 94 -55.88 -58.93 40.35
CA ARG A 94 -56.19 -58.19 41.58
C ARG A 94 -56.85 -56.86 41.26
N PHE A 95 -57.58 -56.29 42.21
CA PHE A 95 -58.20 -54.97 42.03
C PHE A 95 -58.09 -54.04 43.24
N ALA A 96 -58.20 -52.74 42.97
CA ALA A 96 -58.31 -51.67 43.96
C ALA A 96 -59.43 -50.71 43.53
N ARG A 97 -60.29 -50.32 44.46
CA ARG A 97 -61.49 -49.53 44.20
C ARG A 97 -61.68 -48.46 45.26
N TYR A 98 -61.99 -47.24 44.84
CA TYR A 98 -62.23 -46.08 45.70
C TYR A 98 -63.54 -45.42 45.28
N ASP A 99 -64.46 -45.22 46.22
CA ASP A 99 -65.81 -44.67 45.97
C ASP A 99 -65.83 -43.15 45.67
N GLU A 100 -64.70 -42.47 45.80
CA GLU A 100 -64.53 -41.06 45.40
C GLU A 100 -63.10 -40.83 44.85
N PHE A 101 -62.98 -40.08 43.75
CA PHE A 101 -61.71 -39.69 43.15
C PHE A 101 -61.80 -38.30 42.48
N TYR A 102 -60.98 -37.36 42.93
CA TYR A 102 -60.93 -36.00 42.40
C TYR A 102 -59.52 -35.42 42.41
N ILE A 103 -59.14 -34.81 41.28
CA ILE A 103 -57.88 -34.09 41.12
C ILE A 103 -58.14 -32.61 40.82
N GLU A 104 -57.28 -31.74 41.32
CA GLU A 104 -57.34 -30.30 41.03
C GLU A 104 -56.88 -29.97 39.60
N ASN A 105 -56.94 -28.69 39.22
CA ASN A 105 -56.39 -28.19 37.96
C ASN A 105 -54.87 -28.01 38.01
N GLU A 106 -54.28 -27.60 36.88
CA GLU A 106 -52.84 -27.35 36.76
C GLU A 106 -52.31 -26.30 37.75
N ASN A 107 -53.08 -25.25 38.06
CA ASN A 107 -52.65 -24.21 39.01
C ASN A 107 -52.41 -24.75 40.42
N ALA A 108 -53.10 -25.83 40.77
CA ALA A 108 -52.91 -26.59 42.00
C ALA A 108 -52.13 -27.90 41.76
N LEU A 109 -51.35 -27.95 40.68
CA LEU A 109 -50.43 -29.04 40.33
C LEU A 109 -51.12 -30.40 40.24
N TYR A 110 -52.37 -30.41 39.77
CA TYR A 110 -53.24 -31.59 39.69
C TYR A 110 -53.33 -32.38 40.99
N LYS A 111 -53.26 -31.71 42.14
CA LYS A 111 -53.30 -32.31 43.47
C LYS A 111 -54.48 -33.26 43.65
N LEU A 112 -54.23 -34.44 44.22
CA LEU A 112 -55.26 -35.42 44.57
C LEU A 112 -55.99 -34.97 45.84
N SER A 113 -57.02 -34.13 45.69
CA SER A 113 -57.70 -33.49 46.83
C SER A 113 -58.84 -34.33 47.42
N LYS A 114 -59.49 -35.22 46.64
CA LYS A 114 -60.46 -36.18 47.20
C LYS A 114 -60.17 -37.61 46.77
N LEU A 115 -60.25 -38.49 47.75
CA LEU A 115 -60.12 -39.93 47.58
C LEU A 115 -60.97 -40.61 48.65
N GLY A 116 -61.82 -41.53 48.21
CA GLY A 116 -62.80 -42.23 49.02
C GLY A 116 -62.26 -43.46 49.77
N THR A 117 -63.17 -44.29 50.24
CA THR A 117 -62.88 -45.52 51.00
C THR A 117 -62.32 -46.60 50.08
N TYR A 118 -61.15 -47.13 50.43
CA TYR A 118 -60.51 -48.24 49.71
C TYR A 118 -61.26 -49.57 49.91
N THR A 119 -61.51 -50.28 48.81
CA THR A 119 -61.93 -51.69 48.79
C THR A 119 -61.14 -52.46 47.73
N GLY A 120 -60.77 -53.71 47.99
CA GLY A 120 -60.03 -54.55 47.04
C GLY A 120 -58.93 -55.38 47.67
N ASP A 121 -58.22 -56.14 46.84
CA ASP A 121 -57.18 -57.11 47.23
C ASP A 121 -55.80 -56.81 46.61
N ALA A 122 -55.66 -55.68 45.90
CA ALA A 122 -54.41 -55.23 45.27
C ALA A 122 -53.50 -54.36 46.18
N GLY A 123 -53.94 -54.06 47.40
CA GLY A 123 -53.30 -53.12 48.33
C GLY A 123 -53.68 -51.65 48.09
N ASN A 124 -53.71 -50.84 49.16
CA ASN A 124 -54.12 -49.43 49.11
C ASN A 124 -52.93 -48.52 48.70
N ALA A 125 -52.88 -48.09 47.44
CA ALA A 125 -51.76 -47.32 46.87
C ALA A 125 -51.96 -45.82 46.79
N PHE A 126 -53.18 -45.34 47.02
CA PHE A 126 -53.49 -43.93 47.06
C PHE A 126 -53.58 -43.42 48.51
N HIS A 127 -52.68 -43.87 49.39
CA HIS A 127 -52.57 -43.30 50.74
C HIS A 127 -52.03 -41.86 50.75
N THR A 128 -51.64 -41.34 49.58
CA THR A 128 -51.08 -40.01 49.32
C THR A 128 -52.15 -38.98 48.98
N LYS A 129 -53.27 -38.98 49.72
CA LYS A 129 -54.25 -37.90 49.65
C LYS A 129 -53.53 -36.57 49.94
N ASP A 130 -53.96 -35.53 49.25
CA ASP A 130 -53.42 -34.18 49.34
C ASP A 130 -52.01 -33.97 48.75
N GLN A 131 -51.49 -34.90 47.96
CA GLN A 131 -50.21 -34.71 47.25
C GLN A 131 -50.42 -34.17 45.83
N ALA A 132 -49.47 -33.35 45.36
CA ALA A 132 -49.42 -32.88 43.98
C ALA A 132 -48.88 -33.98 43.05
N PHE A 133 -49.18 -33.87 41.75
CA PHE A 133 -48.66 -34.81 40.75
C PHE A 133 -47.21 -34.45 40.41
N SER A 134 -46.32 -35.44 40.23
CA SER A 134 -44.92 -35.20 39.85
C SER A 134 -44.53 -36.01 38.61
N THR A 135 -43.81 -35.39 37.68
CA THR A 135 -43.18 -36.00 36.49
C THR A 135 -41.66 -35.87 36.57
N TYR A 136 -40.89 -36.49 35.69
CA TYR A 136 -39.42 -36.47 35.81
C TYR A 136 -38.79 -35.07 35.67
N ASP A 137 -39.49 -34.15 35.03
CA ASP A 137 -39.09 -32.78 34.77
C ASP A 137 -39.73 -31.77 35.73
N GLN A 138 -40.67 -32.21 36.58
CA GLN A 138 -41.35 -31.35 37.54
C GLN A 138 -41.56 -32.07 38.87
N ASP A 139 -40.74 -31.70 39.85
CA ASP A 139 -40.75 -32.25 41.20
C ASP A 139 -41.75 -31.52 42.11
N ASN A 140 -42.92 -32.12 42.32
CA ASN A 140 -43.96 -31.58 43.19
C ASN A 140 -44.25 -32.52 44.39
N ASP A 141 -43.35 -33.47 44.69
CA ASP A 141 -43.52 -34.38 45.82
C ASP A 141 -42.96 -33.78 47.12
N ALA A 142 -43.27 -34.40 48.27
CA ALA A 142 -42.88 -33.85 49.58
C ALA A 142 -41.48 -34.33 50.05
N SER A 143 -40.67 -34.93 49.16
CA SER A 143 -39.32 -35.39 49.49
C SER A 143 -38.28 -34.29 49.26
N GLU A 144 -37.73 -33.73 50.34
CA GLU A 144 -36.77 -32.61 50.29
C GLU A 144 -35.44 -32.90 49.59
N THR A 145 -35.07 -34.18 49.42
CA THR A 145 -33.72 -34.59 48.97
C THR A 145 -33.71 -35.48 47.74
N ARG A 146 -34.88 -35.92 47.28
CA ARG A 146 -35.01 -36.89 46.18
C ARG A 146 -36.25 -36.58 45.39
N HIS A 147 -36.14 -36.74 44.08
CA HIS A 147 -37.24 -36.60 43.16
C HIS A 147 -37.84 -37.97 42.86
N CYS A 148 -39.04 -38.24 43.39
CA CYS A 148 -39.59 -39.60 43.37
C CYS A 148 -39.98 -40.06 41.96
N ALA A 149 -40.41 -39.15 41.09
CA ALA A 149 -40.75 -39.49 39.71
C ALA A 149 -39.53 -40.00 38.94
N ILE A 150 -38.33 -39.43 39.18
CA ILE A 150 -37.06 -39.90 38.62
C ILE A 150 -36.64 -41.24 39.25
N GLU A 151 -36.68 -41.35 40.59
CA GLU A 151 -36.24 -42.57 41.29
C GLU A 151 -37.11 -43.79 40.95
N ARG A 152 -38.41 -43.57 40.75
CA ARG A 152 -39.39 -44.62 40.41
C ARG A 152 -39.61 -44.81 38.91
N ARG A 153 -38.98 -43.98 38.05
CA ARG A 153 -39.13 -43.97 36.59
C ARG A 153 -40.60 -43.92 36.12
N GLY A 154 -41.43 -43.13 36.79
CA GLY A 154 -42.84 -42.96 36.43
C GLY A 154 -43.50 -41.80 37.16
N ALA A 155 -44.49 -41.16 36.54
CA ALA A 155 -45.20 -40.03 37.14
C ALA A 155 -46.32 -40.48 38.09
N TRP A 156 -46.51 -39.78 39.21
CA TRP A 156 -47.55 -40.11 40.20
C TRP A 156 -47.78 -38.99 41.23
N TRP A 157 -48.82 -39.14 42.06
CA TRP A 157 -49.03 -38.38 43.30
C TRP A 157 -48.18 -38.94 44.44
N TYR A 158 -46.89 -38.59 44.46
CA TYR A 158 -45.93 -39.08 45.46
C TYR A 158 -45.96 -38.23 46.74
N GLU A 159 -45.88 -38.89 47.91
CA GLU A 159 -45.63 -38.20 49.20
C GLU A 159 -44.13 -38.17 49.49
N VAL A 160 -43.50 -39.35 49.61
CA VAL A 160 -42.03 -39.50 49.80
C VAL A 160 -41.55 -40.78 49.12
N CYS A 161 -40.28 -40.83 48.70
CA CYS A 161 -39.81 -41.91 47.83
C CYS A 161 -39.61 -43.26 48.55
N THR A 162 -39.67 -43.29 49.89
CA THR A 162 -39.20 -44.42 50.73
C THR A 162 -40.24 -45.06 51.67
N ARG A 163 -41.47 -44.55 51.80
CA ARG A 163 -42.46 -45.22 52.67
C ARG A 163 -42.91 -46.54 52.06
N ARG A 164 -43.16 -47.56 52.93
CA ARG A 164 -43.54 -48.94 52.60
C ARG A 164 -44.61 -48.98 51.52
N SER A 165 -44.11 -49.03 50.29
CA SER A 165 -44.84 -48.98 49.04
C SER A 165 -45.77 -50.19 49.01
N THR A 166 -47.07 -49.92 48.99
CA THR A 166 -48.06 -50.97 48.81
C THR A 166 -47.84 -51.65 47.47
N THR A 167 -48.21 -52.92 47.38
CA THR A 167 -47.87 -53.84 46.27
C THR A 167 -48.12 -53.21 44.90
N LEU A 168 -49.16 -52.38 44.76
CA LEU A 168 -49.48 -51.61 43.54
C LEU A 168 -48.39 -50.62 43.12
N GLN A 169 -47.90 -49.76 44.02
CA GLN A 169 -46.99 -48.65 43.70
C GLN A 169 -45.58 -49.18 43.40
N ASN A 170 -45.20 -50.29 44.04
CA ASN A 170 -44.01 -51.07 43.65
C ASN A 170 -44.21 -51.87 42.37
N ASN A 171 -45.42 -52.33 42.04
CA ASN A 171 -45.67 -53.08 40.80
C ASN A 171 -45.76 -52.16 39.58
N LEU A 172 -46.21 -50.91 39.73
CA LEU A 172 -46.17 -49.86 38.71
C LEU A 172 -44.72 -49.42 38.44
N ALA A 173 -43.98 -49.07 39.50
CA ALA A 173 -42.56 -48.74 39.37
C ALA A 173 -41.70 -49.95 38.94
N LYS A 174 -42.04 -51.18 39.33
CA LYS A 174 -41.41 -52.40 38.79
C LYS A 174 -41.78 -52.62 37.34
N LEU A 175 -42.99 -52.29 36.88
CA LEU A 175 -43.33 -52.42 35.46
C LEU A 175 -42.47 -51.45 34.64
N ASP A 176 -42.21 -50.24 35.13
CA ASP A 176 -41.26 -49.31 34.51
C ASP A 176 -39.79 -49.74 34.66
N LEU A 177 -39.35 -50.27 35.82
CA LEU A 177 -37.98 -50.78 36.00
C LEU A 177 -37.68 -52.11 35.29
N TYR A 178 -38.68 -52.96 35.07
CA TYR A 178 -38.57 -54.26 34.38
C TYR A 178 -38.60 -54.09 32.85
N LEU A 179 -39.13 -52.95 32.38
CA LEU A 179 -39.24 -52.60 30.97
C LEU A 179 -38.21 -51.53 30.54
N ALA A 180 -37.60 -50.79 31.48
CA ALA A 180 -36.63 -49.73 31.19
C ALA A 180 -35.28 -49.92 31.93
N ASN A 181 -34.64 -51.09 31.82
CA ASN A 181 -33.27 -51.44 32.26
C ASN A 181 -33.09 -52.13 33.63
N ARG A 182 -32.71 -53.42 33.58
CA ARG A 182 -31.54 -54.02 34.28
C ARG A 182 -31.39 -55.51 33.95
N ILE A 183 -30.51 -55.82 33.02
CA ILE A 183 -29.96 -57.17 32.86
C ILE A 183 -28.90 -57.37 33.96
N GLU A 184 -29.22 -58.10 35.03
CA GLU A 184 -28.19 -58.75 35.87
C GLU A 184 -27.71 -60.03 35.18
N LEU A 185 -26.39 -60.25 35.15
CA LEU A 185 -25.70 -61.41 34.56
C LEU A 185 -26.20 -62.80 35.04
N LYS A 186 -27.04 -62.87 36.07
CA LYS A 186 -27.61 -64.13 36.58
C LYS A 186 -28.81 -64.67 35.78
N TYR A 187 -29.38 -63.89 34.86
CA TYR A 187 -30.61 -64.29 34.15
C TYR A 187 -30.38 -64.99 32.81
N PHE A 188 -29.16 -64.99 32.26
CA PHE A 188 -28.84 -65.69 31.00
C PHE A 188 -28.57 -67.18 31.14
N THR A 189 -28.49 -67.72 32.36
CA THR A 189 -28.15 -69.14 32.58
C THR A 189 -29.19 -70.13 32.04
N SER A 190 -30.39 -69.66 31.70
CA SER A 190 -31.54 -70.49 31.29
C SER A 190 -31.77 -70.55 29.77
N TYR A 191 -31.06 -69.76 28.98
CA TYR A 191 -31.21 -69.69 27.53
C TYR A 191 -29.88 -70.18 26.92
N LYS A 192 -29.87 -71.31 26.19
CA LYS A 192 -28.64 -71.85 25.53
C LYS A 192 -28.67 -71.75 24.00
N ASN A 193 -29.80 -71.36 23.40
CA ASN A 193 -30.06 -71.44 21.96
C ASN A 193 -30.45 -70.08 21.32
N LEU A 194 -30.12 -68.94 21.95
CA LEU A 194 -30.39 -67.61 21.38
C LEU A 194 -29.44 -67.33 20.21
N GLN A 195 -30.00 -66.91 19.06
CA GLN A 195 -29.25 -66.63 17.82
C GLN A 195 -28.96 -65.13 17.62
N ILE A 196 -29.73 -64.24 18.26
CA ILE A 196 -29.65 -62.77 18.13
C ILE A 196 -29.70 -62.15 19.53
N ILE A 197 -28.81 -61.20 19.84
CA ILE A 197 -28.84 -60.39 21.06
C ILE A 197 -28.59 -58.92 20.68
N SER A 198 -29.51 -58.02 21.06
CA SER A 198 -29.39 -56.56 20.85
C SER A 198 -29.46 -55.79 22.17
N PHE A 199 -28.54 -54.85 22.38
CA PHE A 199 -28.54 -53.89 23.49
C PHE A 199 -28.65 -52.47 22.91
N GLU A 200 -29.86 -51.94 22.77
CA GLU A 200 -30.11 -50.55 22.36
C GLU A 200 -30.88 -49.81 23.46
N ASP A 201 -30.46 -48.58 23.76
CA ASP A 201 -31.16 -47.65 24.67
C ASP A 201 -31.57 -46.47 23.79
N GLU A 202 -32.87 -46.34 23.47
CA GLU A 202 -33.34 -45.41 22.43
C GLU A 202 -33.37 -43.93 22.84
N ASP A 203 -33.02 -43.56 24.08
CA ASP A 203 -33.22 -42.18 24.56
C ASP A 203 -31.97 -41.52 25.21
N LYS A 204 -31.28 -40.70 24.39
CA LYS A 204 -30.43 -39.51 24.70
C LYS A 204 -28.93 -39.72 25.11
N PRO A 205 -27.99 -38.97 24.47
CA PRO A 205 -26.53 -39.17 24.59
C PRO A 205 -25.84 -38.48 25.80
N HIS A 206 -26.56 -38.06 26.85
CA HIS A 206 -25.98 -37.14 27.86
C HIS A 206 -25.71 -37.70 29.27
N TYR A 207 -25.79 -39.02 29.50
CA TYR A 207 -25.33 -39.62 30.76
C TYR A 207 -24.45 -40.85 30.51
N SER A 208 -23.20 -40.62 30.12
CA SER A 208 -22.16 -41.65 30.10
C SER A 208 -21.66 -41.93 31.53
N GLN A 209 -22.30 -42.87 32.25
CA GLN A 209 -21.55 -43.67 33.21
C GLN A 209 -20.84 -44.78 32.43
N GLN A 210 -19.51 -44.71 32.39
CA GLN A 210 -18.65 -45.76 31.83
C GLN A 210 -18.95 -47.09 32.52
N ILE A 211 -19.77 -47.94 31.89
CA ILE A 211 -19.79 -49.36 32.21
C ILE A 211 -18.66 -49.98 31.41
N ASN A 212 -17.72 -50.59 32.12
CA ASN A 212 -16.58 -51.30 31.53
C ASN A 212 -17.12 -52.60 30.88
N ASN A 213 -17.67 -52.49 29.68
CA ASN A 213 -18.51 -53.50 29.02
C ASN A 213 -17.74 -54.70 28.46
N THR A 214 -16.41 -54.67 28.37
CA THR A 214 -15.58 -55.76 27.82
C THR A 214 -15.77 -57.10 28.56
N ASN A 215 -16.01 -57.07 29.87
CA ASN A 215 -16.28 -58.28 30.67
C ASN A 215 -17.69 -58.85 30.44
N MET A 216 -18.66 -58.02 30.04
CA MET A 216 -20.04 -58.45 29.75
C MET A 216 -20.10 -59.17 28.40
N THR A 217 -19.33 -58.68 27.42
CA THR A 217 -19.23 -59.22 26.07
C THR A 217 -18.64 -60.63 26.05
N ALA A 218 -17.51 -60.83 26.71
CA ALA A 218 -16.85 -62.13 26.80
C ALA A 218 -17.71 -63.19 27.52
N PHE A 219 -18.49 -62.78 28.53
CA PHE A 219 -19.38 -63.65 29.30
C PHE A 219 -20.64 -64.07 28.53
N VAL A 220 -21.21 -63.18 27.71
CA VAL A 220 -22.37 -63.49 26.87
C VAL A 220 -21.95 -64.48 25.78
N CYS A 221 -20.88 -64.18 25.05
CA CYS A 221 -20.44 -65.04 23.96
C CYS A 221 -20.06 -66.46 24.43
N SER A 222 -19.51 -66.62 25.64
CA SER A 222 -19.08 -67.94 26.17
C SER A 222 -20.21 -68.90 26.52
N ARG A 223 -21.47 -68.45 26.45
CA ARG A 223 -22.65 -69.21 26.88
C ARG A 223 -23.58 -69.63 25.74
N PHE A 224 -23.38 -69.11 24.52
CA PHE A 224 -24.27 -69.33 23.37
C PHE A 224 -23.47 -69.78 22.14
N ASP A 225 -23.43 -71.10 21.88
CA ASP A 225 -22.67 -71.70 20.78
C ASP A 225 -23.19 -71.35 19.36
N GLY A 226 -24.32 -70.63 19.25
CA GLY A 226 -24.98 -70.27 17.99
C GLY A 226 -25.24 -68.77 17.78
N LEU A 227 -24.55 -67.88 18.50
CA LEU A 227 -24.80 -66.44 18.40
C LEU A 227 -24.40 -65.91 17.01
N CYS A 228 -25.36 -65.53 16.19
CA CYS A 228 -25.15 -65.08 14.81
C CYS A 228 -25.15 -63.55 14.69
N HIS A 229 -25.86 -62.83 15.57
CA HIS A 229 -26.03 -61.37 15.52
C HIS A 229 -25.84 -60.73 16.90
N PHE A 230 -24.99 -59.70 16.98
CA PHE A 230 -24.61 -59.08 18.24
C PHE A 230 -24.53 -57.55 18.13
N ASN A 231 -25.47 -56.84 18.78
CA ASN A 231 -25.57 -55.37 18.76
C ASN A 231 -25.19 -54.76 20.13
N LEU A 232 -24.22 -53.86 20.15
CA LEU A 232 -23.76 -53.16 21.34
C LEU A 232 -23.89 -51.65 21.15
N GLY A 233 -25.02 -51.04 21.48
CA GLY A 233 -25.15 -49.58 21.53
C GLY A 233 -24.72 -49.03 22.89
N ASN A 234 -24.14 -47.82 22.90
CA ASN A 234 -23.83 -46.95 24.06
C ASN A 234 -22.40 -47.01 24.63
N GLY A 235 -21.50 -46.25 24.01
CA GLY A 235 -20.28 -45.74 24.66
C GLY A 235 -19.11 -46.73 24.75
N LEU A 236 -19.11 -47.79 23.95
CA LEU A 236 -17.97 -48.70 23.87
C LEU A 236 -16.70 -47.99 23.40
N THR A 237 -15.59 -48.26 24.09
CA THR A 237 -14.26 -47.75 23.72
C THR A 237 -13.32 -48.86 23.22
N GLN A 238 -13.62 -50.13 23.49
CA GLN A 238 -12.85 -51.30 23.05
C GLN A 238 -13.75 -52.54 22.84
N LEU A 239 -13.34 -53.44 21.95
CA LEU A 239 -13.98 -54.75 21.70
C LEU A 239 -13.30 -55.88 22.50
N PRO A 240 -14.02 -56.96 22.83
CA PRO A 240 -13.41 -58.16 23.42
C PRO A 240 -12.49 -58.88 22.43
N ASN A 241 -11.55 -59.67 22.93
CA ASN A 241 -10.63 -60.44 22.09
C ASN A 241 -11.24 -61.82 21.74
N THR A 242 -10.83 -62.38 20.61
CA THR A 242 -11.14 -63.72 20.06
C THR A 242 -10.77 -64.88 20.98
N SER A 243 -9.94 -64.65 21.99
CA SER A 243 -9.68 -65.60 23.08
C SER A 243 -10.85 -65.76 24.06
N SER A 244 -11.84 -64.87 23.99
CA SER A 244 -13.08 -64.97 24.76
C SER A 244 -13.90 -66.15 24.24
N GLU A 245 -14.24 -67.08 25.13
CA GLU A 245 -15.00 -68.29 24.80
C GLU A 245 -16.30 -67.90 24.07
N GLY A 246 -16.63 -68.62 22.99
CA GLY A 246 -17.79 -68.42 22.12
C GLY A 246 -17.86 -67.12 21.28
N TYR A 247 -16.96 -66.14 21.47
CA TYR A 247 -16.95 -64.90 20.65
C TYR A 247 -16.57 -65.17 19.18
N ASN A 248 -15.77 -66.21 18.92
CA ASN A 248 -15.44 -66.64 17.55
C ASN A 248 -16.61 -67.22 16.74
N ASN A 249 -17.76 -67.49 17.37
CA ASN A 249 -18.95 -67.98 16.68
C ASN A 249 -19.78 -66.84 16.04
N VAL A 250 -19.49 -65.58 16.39
CA VAL A 250 -20.22 -64.41 15.87
C VAL A 250 -19.96 -64.22 14.38
N ARG A 251 -21.05 -64.11 13.61
CA ARG A 251 -21.03 -63.87 12.15
C ARG A 251 -21.41 -62.45 11.78
N ARG A 252 -22.32 -61.80 12.51
CA ARG A 252 -22.74 -60.41 12.29
C ARG A 252 -22.53 -59.57 13.55
N LEU A 253 -21.71 -58.55 13.43
CA LEU A 253 -21.33 -57.66 14.53
C LEU A 253 -21.84 -56.24 14.25
N TYR A 254 -22.78 -55.76 15.06
CA TYR A 254 -23.36 -54.43 14.96
C TYR A 254 -22.84 -53.55 16.11
N ILE A 255 -21.95 -52.62 15.81
CA ILE A 255 -21.26 -51.78 16.81
C ILE A 255 -21.31 -50.29 16.42
N ALA A 256 -22.34 -49.90 15.68
CA ALA A 256 -22.60 -48.51 15.32
C ALA A 256 -22.83 -47.61 16.54
N ASN A 257 -22.63 -46.30 16.39
CA ASN A 257 -22.92 -45.26 17.40
C ASN A 257 -22.18 -45.48 18.75
N ASN A 258 -20.90 -45.85 18.69
CA ASN A 258 -20.03 -46.01 19.85
C ASN A 258 -18.84 -45.04 19.84
N ASN A 259 -17.95 -45.16 20.82
CA ASN A 259 -16.75 -44.33 20.97
C ASN A 259 -15.47 -45.13 20.66
N LEU A 260 -15.53 -46.12 19.76
CA LEU A 260 -14.36 -46.89 19.37
C LEU A 260 -13.38 -45.97 18.63
N THR A 261 -12.10 -46.06 18.97
CA THR A 261 -11.04 -45.29 18.29
C THR A 261 -10.14 -46.16 17.40
N ASN A 262 -10.10 -47.47 17.66
CA ASN A 262 -9.30 -48.45 16.92
C ASN A 262 -9.90 -49.85 17.09
N ILE A 263 -9.63 -50.74 16.13
CA ILE A 263 -9.97 -52.17 16.16
C ILE A 263 -8.69 -52.96 15.90
N GLN A 264 -8.44 -54.00 16.69
CA GLN A 264 -7.29 -54.90 16.52
C GLN A 264 -7.74 -56.22 15.90
N ILE A 265 -6.80 -56.92 15.24
CA ILE A 265 -7.13 -58.17 14.52
C ILE A 265 -7.60 -59.28 15.48
N ASP A 266 -7.06 -59.29 16.69
CA ASP A 266 -7.45 -60.23 17.73
C ASP A 266 -8.82 -59.91 18.34
N GLN A 267 -9.49 -58.84 17.93
CA GLN A 267 -10.86 -58.47 18.34
C GLN A 267 -11.93 -58.80 17.30
N LEU A 268 -11.54 -59.28 16.12
CA LEU A 268 -12.47 -59.64 15.04
C LEU A 268 -12.71 -61.16 14.99
N PRO A 269 -13.98 -61.62 15.06
CA PRO A 269 -14.30 -63.03 14.90
C PRO A 269 -13.83 -63.61 13.55
N ASN A 270 -13.32 -64.84 13.55
CA ASN A 270 -12.74 -65.47 12.36
C ASN A 270 -13.74 -65.69 11.20
N ASN A 271 -15.02 -65.93 11.53
CA ASN A 271 -16.11 -66.25 10.60
C ASN A 271 -17.07 -65.07 10.37
N LEU A 272 -16.57 -63.84 10.51
CA LEU A 272 -17.39 -62.63 10.37
C LEU A 272 -17.85 -62.43 8.91
N GLU A 273 -19.13 -62.17 8.74
CA GLU A 273 -19.85 -61.93 7.48
C GLU A 273 -20.43 -60.51 7.43
N TRP A 274 -20.66 -59.85 8.58
CA TRP A 274 -21.19 -58.49 8.64
C TRP A 274 -20.55 -57.71 9.78
N LEU A 275 -20.12 -56.48 9.51
CA LEU A 275 -19.51 -55.57 10.47
C LEU A 275 -20.08 -54.16 10.29
N ASP A 276 -20.85 -53.67 11.25
CA ASP A 276 -21.36 -52.29 11.26
C ASP A 276 -20.60 -51.45 12.28
N ILE A 277 -19.78 -50.51 11.80
CA ILE A 277 -18.96 -49.60 12.62
C ILE A 277 -19.41 -48.14 12.49
N ARG A 278 -20.59 -47.86 11.93
CA ARG A 278 -21.06 -46.49 11.68
C ARG A 278 -20.94 -45.57 12.89
N ASN A 279 -20.70 -44.28 12.64
CA ASN A 279 -20.69 -43.24 13.67
C ASN A 279 -19.81 -43.56 14.90
N ASN A 280 -18.64 -44.17 14.68
CA ASN A 280 -17.59 -44.32 15.69
C ASN A 280 -16.50 -43.26 15.52
N ASN A 281 -15.59 -43.15 16.50
CA ASN A 281 -14.43 -42.26 16.45
C ASN A 281 -13.18 -42.92 15.84
N ILE A 282 -13.38 -43.95 15.00
CA ILE A 282 -12.29 -44.65 14.30
C ILE A 282 -11.84 -43.75 13.17
N THR A 283 -10.55 -43.43 13.11
CA THR A 283 -9.98 -42.69 11.99
C THR A 283 -9.06 -43.53 11.11
N SER A 284 -8.56 -44.67 11.59
CA SER A 284 -7.68 -45.56 10.82
C SER A 284 -7.86 -47.02 11.26
N LEU A 285 -7.46 -47.97 10.41
CA LEU A 285 -7.44 -49.40 10.75
C LEU A 285 -6.01 -49.92 10.81
N ASP A 286 -5.79 -50.85 11.73
CA ASP A 286 -4.57 -51.67 11.77
C ASP A 286 -4.36 -52.40 10.42
N PRO A 287 -3.12 -52.51 9.90
CA PRO A 287 -2.85 -53.19 8.64
C PRO A 287 -3.33 -54.64 8.59
N ASN A 288 -3.33 -55.36 9.72
CA ASN A 288 -3.79 -56.74 9.80
C ASN A 288 -5.32 -56.82 9.77
N VAL A 289 -6.01 -55.86 10.40
CA VAL A 289 -7.47 -55.72 10.28
C VAL A 289 -7.87 -55.40 8.85
N ALA A 290 -7.15 -54.46 8.23
CA ALA A 290 -7.39 -54.13 6.82
C ALA A 290 -7.13 -55.32 5.88
N ALA A 291 -6.11 -56.14 6.16
CA ALA A 291 -5.85 -57.39 5.42
C ALA A 291 -7.02 -58.37 5.56
N PHE A 292 -7.51 -58.56 6.79
CA PHE A 292 -8.64 -59.42 7.09
C PHE A 292 -9.91 -59.02 6.33
N LEU A 293 -10.22 -57.72 6.27
CA LEU A 293 -11.36 -57.19 5.52
C LEU A 293 -11.17 -57.36 4.00
N LEU A 294 -9.97 -57.10 3.48
CA LEU A 294 -9.67 -57.21 2.05
C LEU A 294 -9.75 -58.66 1.54
N GLU A 295 -9.19 -59.62 2.29
CA GLU A 295 -9.25 -61.05 1.93
C GLU A 295 -10.68 -61.60 1.92
N ARG A 296 -11.59 -60.97 2.65
CA ARG A 296 -13.00 -61.42 2.81
C ARG A 296 -14.00 -60.49 2.13
N ASN A 297 -13.56 -59.57 1.27
CA ASN A 297 -14.42 -58.55 0.67
C ASN A 297 -15.68 -59.10 -0.02
N ASP A 298 -15.61 -60.30 -0.60
CA ASP A 298 -16.77 -60.93 -1.27
C ASP A 298 -17.79 -61.55 -0.31
N ASN A 299 -17.39 -61.82 0.94
CA ASN A 299 -18.19 -62.55 1.95
C ASN A 299 -18.46 -61.73 3.22
N LEU A 300 -17.81 -60.56 3.39
CA LEU A 300 -17.94 -59.70 4.55
C LEU A 300 -18.41 -58.30 4.13
N THR A 301 -19.59 -57.92 4.61
CA THR A 301 -20.15 -56.57 4.42
C THR A 301 -19.70 -55.65 5.56
N LEU A 302 -19.09 -54.50 5.21
CA LEU A 302 -18.74 -53.45 6.16
C LEU A 302 -19.65 -52.22 5.99
N VAL A 303 -20.29 -51.80 7.07
CA VAL A 303 -21.04 -50.53 7.11
C VAL A 303 -20.24 -49.49 7.89
N GLN A 304 -19.85 -48.40 7.24
CA GLN A 304 -18.89 -47.42 7.76
C GLN A 304 -19.32 -45.95 7.63
N SER A 305 -20.57 -45.70 7.25
CA SER A 305 -21.17 -44.36 7.21
C SER A 305 -20.85 -43.52 8.48
N GLY A 306 -20.47 -42.26 8.28
CA GLY A 306 -20.12 -41.34 9.37
C GLY A 306 -18.66 -41.42 9.83
N ILE A 307 -17.86 -42.35 9.31
CA ILE A 307 -16.42 -42.41 9.55
C ILE A 307 -15.66 -41.54 8.54
N ASN A 308 -14.71 -40.75 9.04
CA ASN A 308 -13.77 -39.96 8.24
C ASN A 308 -12.37 -40.58 8.30
N TRP A 309 -11.98 -41.30 7.25
CA TRP A 309 -10.74 -42.06 7.23
C TRP A 309 -9.49 -41.18 7.07
N LYS A 310 -8.52 -41.37 7.97
CA LYS A 310 -7.10 -40.99 7.87
C LYS A 310 -6.30 -42.21 7.40
N CYS A 311 -6.17 -42.38 6.08
CA CYS A 311 -5.44 -43.51 5.51
C CYS A 311 -3.95 -43.19 5.40
N ASN A 312 -3.06 -44.00 5.98
CA ASN A 312 -1.62 -43.90 5.71
C ASN A 312 -1.30 -44.53 4.34
N CYS A 313 -0.47 -43.88 3.52
CA CYS A 313 -0.06 -44.41 2.22
C CYS A 313 0.63 -45.79 2.29
N ASN A 314 1.20 -46.16 3.44
CA ASN A 314 1.83 -47.45 3.68
C ASN A 314 0.82 -48.59 3.96
N ASN A 315 -0.43 -48.29 4.31
CA ASN A 315 -1.46 -49.31 4.55
C ASN A 315 -2.20 -49.62 3.23
N THR A 316 -1.54 -50.38 2.36
CA THR A 316 -2.06 -50.76 1.03
C THR A 316 -3.32 -51.59 1.11
N ASN A 317 -3.47 -52.42 2.14
CA ASN A 317 -4.65 -53.26 2.34
C ASN A 317 -5.90 -52.39 2.56
N LEU A 318 -5.82 -51.39 3.44
CA LEU A 318 -6.93 -50.48 3.70
C LEU A 318 -7.27 -49.65 2.46
N LEU A 319 -6.25 -49.13 1.77
CA LEU A 319 -6.45 -48.32 0.57
C LEU A 319 -7.11 -49.11 -0.57
N ASN A 320 -6.74 -50.38 -0.75
CA ASN A 320 -7.35 -51.25 -1.75
C ASN A 320 -8.78 -51.63 -1.37
N TYR A 321 -9.02 -51.92 -0.09
CA TYR A 321 -10.36 -52.22 0.41
C TYR A 321 -11.33 -51.05 0.21
N LEU A 322 -10.95 -49.84 0.65
CA LEU A 322 -11.79 -48.64 0.51
C LEU A 322 -12.08 -48.26 -0.95
N LYS A 323 -11.21 -48.62 -1.91
CA LYS A 323 -11.50 -48.44 -3.35
C LYS A 323 -12.61 -49.34 -3.84
N LEU A 324 -12.64 -50.60 -3.40
CA LEU A 324 -13.66 -51.57 -3.79
C LEU A 324 -15.04 -51.14 -3.27
N MET A 325 -15.08 -50.56 -2.07
CA MET A 325 -16.28 -50.04 -1.41
C MET A 325 -16.84 -48.75 -2.02
N LYS A 326 -16.17 -48.11 -3.00
CA LYS A 326 -16.67 -46.86 -3.64
C LYS A 326 -17.92 -47.05 -4.51
N LYS A 327 -18.42 -48.27 -4.70
CA LYS A 327 -19.69 -48.51 -5.38
C LYS A 327 -20.84 -48.19 -4.43
N GLU A 328 -21.77 -47.33 -4.86
CA GLU A 328 -23.02 -47.09 -4.13
C GLU A 328 -23.80 -48.41 -4.05
N GLU A 329 -23.68 -49.10 -2.93
CA GLU A 329 -24.55 -50.22 -2.59
C GLU A 329 -25.60 -49.70 -1.61
N ASP A 330 -26.80 -49.45 -2.13
CA ASP A 330 -28.01 -49.27 -1.34
C ASP A 330 -28.28 -50.61 -0.62
N TYR A 331 -27.93 -50.69 0.67
CA TYR A 331 -28.26 -51.86 1.50
C TYR A 331 -29.68 -51.71 2.05
N ASP A 332 -30.56 -52.65 1.69
CA ASP A 332 -31.85 -52.84 2.35
C ASP A 332 -31.64 -53.68 3.62
N ASP A 333 -31.71 -53.04 4.78
CA ASP A 333 -31.76 -53.77 6.06
C ASP A 333 -33.12 -54.46 6.20
N TYR A 334 -33.12 -55.76 6.50
CA TYR A 334 -34.33 -56.59 6.49
C TYR A 334 -35.18 -56.41 7.77
N ASP A 335 -34.63 -55.74 8.80
CA ASP A 335 -35.29 -55.54 10.10
C ASP A 335 -35.87 -54.13 10.29
N ASP A 336 -35.50 -53.16 9.45
CA ASP A 336 -35.84 -51.75 9.67
C ASP A 336 -36.60 -51.14 8.49
N LYS A 337 -37.88 -50.83 8.70
CA LYS A 337 -38.73 -50.20 7.68
C LYS A 337 -38.22 -48.80 7.36
N TYR A 338 -37.59 -48.65 6.18
CA TYR A 338 -37.32 -47.39 5.46
C TYR A 338 -36.12 -46.51 5.87
N HIS A 339 -34.90 -47.06 5.95
CA HIS A 339 -33.69 -46.23 5.89
C HIS A 339 -32.69 -46.73 4.83
N LYS A 340 -32.55 -45.97 3.72
CA LYS A 340 -31.43 -46.12 2.78
C LYS A 340 -30.12 -45.75 3.49
N ILE A 341 -29.21 -46.69 3.68
CA ILE A 341 -27.92 -46.44 4.32
C ILE A 341 -26.90 -46.04 3.26
N ASN A 342 -26.53 -44.75 3.24
CA ASN A 342 -25.52 -44.22 2.34
C ASN A 342 -24.09 -44.55 2.82
N ASN A 343 -23.54 -45.69 2.39
CA ASN A 343 -22.24 -46.21 2.83
C ASN A 343 -21.01 -45.55 2.15
N ARG A 344 -21.07 -44.24 1.85
CA ARG A 344 -19.99 -43.51 1.17
C ARG A 344 -18.72 -43.45 2.01
N VAL A 345 -17.57 -43.66 1.36
CA VAL A 345 -16.24 -43.53 1.96
C VAL A 345 -15.82 -42.07 1.98
N ASN A 346 -15.69 -41.50 3.18
CA ASN A 346 -15.19 -40.14 3.37
C ASN A 346 -13.77 -40.12 3.92
N PHE A 347 -12.97 -39.15 3.47
CA PHE A 347 -11.61 -38.93 3.95
C PHE A 347 -11.54 -37.70 4.84
N TYR A 348 -10.80 -37.81 5.95
CA TYR A 348 -10.69 -36.76 6.96
C TYR A 348 -10.21 -35.42 6.39
N HIS A 349 -9.17 -35.44 5.53
CA HIS A 349 -8.54 -34.20 5.05
C HIS A 349 -9.36 -33.44 3.99
N ILE A 350 -10.33 -34.08 3.34
CA ILE A 350 -11.17 -33.45 2.29
C ILE A 350 -12.65 -33.37 2.68
N GLU A 351 -13.02 -33.86 3.86
CA GLU A 351 -14.40 -33.91 4.37
C GLU A 351 -15.40 -34.44 3.31
N GLY A 352 -14.97 -35.44 2.54
CA GLY A 352 -15.72 -35.96 1.39
C GLY A 352 -15.04 -37.15 0.70
N PRO A 353 -15.59 -37.63 -0.42
CA PRO A 353 -15.02 -38.76 -1.16
C PRO A 353 -13.73 -38.35 -1.87
N CYS A 354 -12.76 -39.25 -1.90
CA CYS A 354 -11.56 -39.07 -2.72
C CYS A 354 -11.95 -39.02 -4.21
N PRO A 355 -11.37 -38.10 -5.01
CA PRO A 355 -11.70 -37.93 -6.43
C PRO A 355 -11.73 -39.26 -7.21
N GLU A 356 -12.57 -39.30 -8.25
CA GLU A 356 -12.77 -40.51 -9.04
C GLU A 356 -11.45 -40.97 -9.67
N SER A 357 -11.22 -42.29 -9.70
CA SER A 357 -9.96 -42.92 -10.17
C SER A 357 -8.68 -42.58 -9.39
N CYS A 358 -8.76 -41.70 -8.37
CA CYS A 358 -7.64 -41.29 -7.55
C CYS A 358 -7.53 -42.07 -6.23
N THR A 359 -6.33 -41.98 -5.65
CA THR A 359 -5.98 -42.47 -4.30
C THR A 359 -5.68 -41.32 -3.38
N CYS A 360 -6.25 -41.33 -2.17
CA CYS A 360 -6.01 -40.30 -1.17
C CYS A 360 -5.40 -40.95 0.09
N CYS A 361 -4.27 -40.43 0.57
CA CYS A 361 -3.60 -40.95 1.75
C CYS A 361 -2.64 -39.93 2.37
N VAL A 362 -2.26 -40.13 3.63
CA VAL A 362 -1.29 -39.33 4.37
C VAL A 362 0.06 -40.05 4.32
N ASN A 363 1.12 -39.31 3.99
CA ASN A 363 2.48 -39.85 3.92
C ASN A 363 3.33 -39.29 5.07
N GLY A 364 3.89 -40.16 5.92
CA GLY A 364 4.72 -39.72 7.05
C GLY A 364 3.93 -39.03 8.17
N SER A 365 4.22 -37.75 8.43
CA SER A 365 3.55 -36.92 9.45
C SER A 365 2.07 -36.67 9.12
N GLU A 366 1.23 -36.42 10.14
CA GLU A 366 -0.23 -36.27 9.97
C GLU A 366 -0.68 -35.15 9.01
N ASP A 367 0.24 -34.23 8.66
CA ASP A 367 -0.06 -33.06 7.84
C ASP A 367 0.12 -33.29 6.32
N GLN A 368 0.96 -34.22 5.85
CA GLN A 368 1.22 -34.35 4.41
C GLN A 368 0.17 -35.25 3.73
N PHE A 369 -0.84 -34.63 3.13
CA PHE A 369 -1.95 -35.33 2.48
C PHE A 369 -1.77 -35.41 0.96
N ILE A 370 -1.73 -36.62 0.41
CA ILE A 370 -1.46 -36.88 -1.00
C ILE A 370 -2.75 -37.33 -1.69
N ILE A 371 -3.12 -36.61 -2.75
CA ILE A 371 -4.13 -37.00 -3.72
C ILE A 371 -3.40 -37.46 -4.98
N ASN A 372 -3.25 -38.77 -5.14
CA ASN A 372 -2.54 -39.38 -6.26
C ASN A 372 -3.52 -39.87 -7.33
N CYS A 373 -3.51 -39.17 -8.45
CA CYS A 373 -4.26 -39.41 -9.68
C CYS A 373 -3.31 -39.70 -10.87
N SER A 374 -2.07 -40.09 -10.61
CA SER A 374 -1.06 -40.31 -11.65
C SER A 374 -1.33 -41.59 -12.44
N SER A 375 -1.05 -41.57 -13.75
CA SER A 375 -1.21 -42.71 -14.67
C SER A 375 -2.63 -43.29 -14.69
N LYS A 376 -3.64 -42.40 -14.70
CA LYS A 376 -5.07 -42.77 -14.70
C LYS A 376 -5.76 -42.51 -16.05
N ALA A 377 -5.02 -42.10 -17.06
CA ALA A 377 -5.54 -41.75 -18.38
C ALA A 377 -6.61 -40.63 -18.31
N LEU A 378 -6.43 -39.67 -17.40
CA LEU A 378 -7.36 -38.55 -17.24
C LEU A 378 -7.20 -37.56 -18.40
N GLU A 379 -8.29 -37.27 -19.10
CA GLU A 379 -8.35 -36.22 -20.13
C GLU A 379 -8.71 -34.85 -19.54
N THR A 380 -9.45 -34.85 -18.43
CA THR A 380 -9.90 -33.64 -17.73
C THR A 380 -9.32 -33.57 -16.33
N PHE A 381 -9.19 -32.34 -15.82
CA PHE A 381 -8.74 -32.10 -14.46
C PHE A 381 -9.81 -32.60 -13.46
N PRO A 382 -9.45 -33.38 -12.42
CA PRO A 382 -10.43 -33.93 -11.48
C PRO A 382 -11.06 -32.84 -10.62
N ASP A 383 -12.33 -33.02 -10.26
CA ASP A 383 -13.00 -32.12 -9.32
C ASP A 383 -12.40 -32.24 -7.92
N LEU A 384 -12.11 -31.07 -7.32
CA LEU A 384 -11.51 -30.95 -6.01
C LEU A 384 -12.37 -30.06 -5.10
N PRO A 385 -12.47 -30.39 -3.81
CA PRO A 385 -13.11 -29.52 -2.84
C PRO A 385 -12.25 -28.28 -2.57
N ASN A 386 -12.89 -27.16 -2.25
CA ASN A 386 -12.21 -25.90 -1.98
C ASN A 386 -11.32 -25.94 -0.73
N LYS A 387 -11.69 -26.74 0.29
CA LYS A 387 -10.95 -26.83 1.55
C LYS A 387 -10.36 -28.21 1.73
N ILE A 388 -9.03 -28.28 1.73
CA ILE A 388 -8.25 -29.49 1.98
C ILE A 388 -7.35 -29.22 3.20
N LEU A 389 -7.52 -30.01 4.25
CA LEU A 389 -6.78 -29.87 5.50
C LEU A 389 -5.34 -30.39 5.37
N GLY A 390 -4.43 -29.83 6.16
CA GLY A 390 -3.01 -30.19 6.17
C GLY A 390 -2.19 -29.47 5.11
N GLU A 391 -1.19 -30.16 4.58
CA GLU A 391 -0.28 -29.76 3.50
C GLU A 391 -0.55 -30.65 2.27
N PRO A 392 -1.56 -30.30 1.45
CA PRO A 392 -2.06 -31.16 0.41
C PRO A 392 -1.25 -31.11 -0.90
N SER A 393 -0.88 -32.29 -1.39
CA SER A 393 -0.17 -32.53 -2.65
C SER A 393 -1.07 -33.26 -3.66
N LEU A 394 -1.26 -32.66 -4.84
CA LEU A 394 -1.99 -33.28 -5.94
C LEU A 394 -1.02 -33.81 -7.01
N LEU A 395 -1.04 -35.11 -7.23
CA LEU A 395 -0.23 -35.80 -8.24
C LEU A 395 -1.09 -36.20 -9.43
N LEU A 396 -0.85 -35.58 -10.58
CA LEU A 396 -1.55 -35.78 -11.85
C LEU A 396 -0.59 -36.19 -12.98
N ASP A 397 0.57 -36.74 -12.64
CA ASP A 397 1.60 -37.09 -13.60
C ASP A 397 1.16 -38.19 -14.58
N ASN A 398 1.64 -38.14 -15.82
CA ASN A 398 1.39 -39.15 -16.85
C ASN A 398 -0.11 -39.33 -17.18
N ASN A 399 -0.79 -38.24 -17.50
CA ASN A 399 -2.19 -38.23 -17.93
C ASN A 399 -2.33 -37.51 -19.30
N PHE A 400 -3.56 -37.30 -19.75
CA PHE A 400 -3.91 -36.67 -21.02
C PHE A 400 -4.50 -35.26 -20.85
N ILE A 401 -4.14 -34.54 -19.77
CA ILE A 401 -4.77 -33.28 -19.41
C ILE A 401 -4.28 -32.15 -20.31
N GLU A 402 -5.20 -31.46 -21.00
CA GLU A 402 -4.89 -30.32 -21.88
C GLU A 402 -5.11 -28.95 -21.21
N THR A 403 -6.05 -28.85 -20.27
CA THR A 403 -6.42 -27.61 -19.59
C THR A 403 -6.71 -27.84 -18.10
N LEU A 404 -6.44 -26.82 -17.28
CA LEU A 404 -6.73 -26.83 -15.84
C LEU A 404 -8.12 -26.24 -15.57
N SER A 405 -8.84 -26.81 -14.60
CA SER A 405 -10.17 -26.31 -14.18
C SER A 405 -10.05 -25.02 -13.36
N THR A 406 -10.76 -23.96 -13.74
CA THR A 406 -10.66 -22.62 -13.11
C THR A 406 -11.42 -22.50 -11.78
N SER A 407 -12.54 -23.19 -11.61
CA SER A 407 -13.39 -23.06 -10.41
C SER A 407 -12.89 -23.88 -9.22
N SER A 408 -12.43 -25.11 -9.49
CA SER A 408 -12.09 -26.10 -8.45
C SER A 408 -10.66 -25.95 -7.95
N LEU A 409 -9.70 -25.60 -8.82
CA LEU A 409 -8.29 -25.49 -8.47
C LEU A 409 -7.95 -24.17 -7.78
N ARG A 410 -8.45 -23.03 -8.29
CA ARG A 410 -8.14 -21.70 -7.78
C ARG A 410 -8.53 -21.50 -6.31
N ASN A 411 -9.69 -22.04 -5.92
CA ASN A 411 -10.24 -21.90 -4.58
C ASN A 411 -9.71 -22.96 -3.61
N SER A 412 -8.86 -23.87 -4.08
CA SER A 412 -8.30 -24.94 -3.26
C SER A 412 -7.17 -24.42 -2.36
N THR A 413 -6.98 -25.07 -1.22
CA THR A 413 -5.84 -24.87 -0.30
C THR A 413 -4.60 -25.68 -0.71
N LEU A 414 -4.47 -26.02 -2.01
CA LEU A 414 -3.39 -26.87 -2.52
C LEU A 414 -2.00 -26.23 -2.35
N ARG A 415 -1.04 -27.05 -1.90
CA ARG A 415 0.35 -26.67 -1.66
C ARG A 415 1.29 -27.17 -2.75
N GLU A 416 1.08 -28.39 -3.22
CA GLU A 416 1.90 -29.00 -4.27
C GLU A 416 1.03 -29.48 -5.43
N LEU A 417 1.46 -29.17 -6.65
CA LEU A 417 0.77 -29.55 -7.88
C LEU A 417 1.76 -30.16 -8.87
N HIS A 418 1.58 -31.45 -9.15
CA HIS A 418 2.42 -32.20 -10.08
C HIS A 418 1.62 -32.60 -11.31
N LEU A 419 2.05 -32.15 -12.47
CA LEU A 419 1.40 -32.28 -13.77
C LEU A 419 2.40 -32.76 -14.84
N LYS A 420 3.46 -33.47 -14.44
CA LYS A 420 4.50 -33.92 -15.37
C LYS A 420 3.91 -34.85 -16.43
N ASN A 421 4.37 -34.74 -17.67
CA ASN A 421 3.98 -35.63 -18.77
C ASN A 421 2.45 -35.60 -19.02
N ASN A 422 1.96 -34.42 -19.39
CA ASN A 422 0.59 -34.14 -19.79
C ASN A 422 0.59 -33.35 -21.11
N PHE A 423 -0.55 -32.80 -21.54
CA PHE A 423 -0.72 -32.13 -22.83
C PHE A 423 -1.04 -30.63 -22.67
N LEU A 424 -0.67 -30.04 -21.53
CA LEU A 424 -0.94 -28.62 -21.26
C LEU A 424 -0.26 -27.74 -22.31
N THR A 425 -1.00 -26.78 -22.85
CA THR A 425 -0.49 -25.81 -23.86
C THR A 425 -0.28 -24.42 -23.29
N HIS A 426 -1.02 -24.07 -22.24
CA HIS A 426 -1.01 -22.78 -21.58
C HIS A 426 -1.41 -22.95 -20.10
N ILE A 427 -1.03 -21.97 -19.27
CA ILE A 427 -1.44 -21.86 -17.88
C ILE A 427 -1.78 -20.40 -17.63
N HIS A 428 -2.90 -20.14 -16.98
CA HIS A 428 -3.33 -18.80 -16.58
C HIS A 428 -3.28 -18.65 -15.05
N LEU A 429 -3.12 -17.40 -14.58
CA LEU A 429 -2.98 -17.11 -13.15
C LEU A 429 -4.28 -17.43 -12.37
N ASP A 430 -5.43 -17.29 -13.01
CA ASP A 430 -6.74 -17.61 -12.42
C ASP A 430 -6.97 -19.12 -12.25
N GLN A 431 -6.13 -19.97 -12.84
CA GLN A 431 -6.18 -21.42 -12.64
C GLN A 431 -5.36 -21.89 -11.44
N LEU A 432 -4.42 -21.10 -10.93
CA LEU A 432 -3.47 -21.53 -9.90
C LEU A 432 -3.96 -21.16 -8.48
N PRO A 433 -3.79 -22.04 -7.48
CA PRO A 433 -4.16 -21.74 -6.10
C PRO A 433 -3.18 -20.75 -5.48
N SER A 434 -3.67 -19.87 -4.59
CA SER A 434 -2.85 -18.80 -3.99
C SER A 434 -1.78 -19.30 -3.04
N ASP A 435 -2.02 -20.43 -2.37
CA ASP A 435 -1.15 -21.00 -1.33
C ASP A 435 -0.12 -22.01 -1.88
N LEU A 436 -0.06 -22.15 -3.21
CA LEU A 436 0.84 -23.07 -3.90
C LEU A 436 2.30 -22.77 -3.54
N GLN A 437 3.09 -23.82 -3.36
CA GLN A 437 4.53 -23.75 -3.07
C GLN A 437 5.37 -24.57 -4.06
N VAL A 438 4.83 -25.67 -4.58
CA VAL A 438 5.52 -26.57 -5.51
C VAL A 438 4.70 -26.74 -6.79
N LEU A 439 5.33 -26.54 -7.93
CA LEU A 439 4.71 -26.74 -9.25
C LEU A 439 5.64 -27.55 -10.17
N ASP A 440 5.19 -28.72 -10.61
CA ASP A 440 5.88 -29.52 -11.63
C ASP A 440 5.03 -29.61 -12.90
N ILE A 441 5.47 -28.95 -13.97
CA ILE A 441 4.79 -28.94 -15.28
C ILE A 441 5.73 -29.44 -16.38
N ARG A 442 6.72 -30.27 -16.02
CA ARG A 442 7.67 -30.83 -16.99
C ARG A 442 6.98 -31.69 -18.06
N GLN A 443 7.62 -31.83 -19.22
CA GLN A 443 7.13 -32.72 -20.28
C GLN A 443 5.68 -32.42 -20.71
N ASN A 444 5.34 -31.14 -20.85
CA ASN A 444 4.07 -30.68 -21.40
C ASN A 444 4.29 -30.03 -22.78
N ASN A 445 3.25 -29.44 -23.35
CA ASN A 445 3.30 -28.76 -24.64
C ASN A 445 3.27 -27.22 -24.51
N ILE A 446 3.76 -26.69 -23.38
CA ILE A 446 3.72 -25.26 -23.08
C ILE A 446 4.81 -24.53 -23.88
N THR A 447 4.40 -23.51 -24.62
CA THR A 447 5.31 -22.74 -25.49
C THR A 447 5.81 -21.45 -24.83
N GLY A 448 5.07 -20.91 -23.86
CA GLY A 448 5.40 -19.68 -23.15
C GLY A 448 4.49 -19.49 -21.94
N LEU A 449 4.87 -18.60 -21.03
CA LEU A 449 4.06 -18.19 -19.89
C LEU A 449 3.90 -16.68 -19.92
N ASP A 450 2.71 -16.21 -19.58
CA ASP A 450 2.45 -14.79 -19.41
C ASP A 450 3.22 -14.23 -18.21
N ASP A 451 3.35 -12.90 -18.18
CA ASP A 451 4.13 -12.17 -17.19
C ASP A 451 3.63 -12.40 -15.75
N ASP A 452 2.31 -12.43 -15.55
CA ASP A 452 1.68 -12.60 -14.25
C ASP A 452 1.92 -14.00 -13.68
N VAL A 453 1.81 -15.02 -14.54
CA VAL A 453 2.11 -16.42 -14.18
C VAL A 453 3.59 -16.56 -13.88
N THR A 454 4.46 -15.97 -14.69
CA THR A 454 5.91 -15.99 -14.46
C THR A 454 6.28 -15.34 -13.12
N GLN A 455 5.66 -14.22 -12.79
CA GLN A 455 5.88 -13.54 -11.51
C GLN A 455 5.36 -14.39 -10.34
N PHE A 456 4.22 -15.05 -10.50
CA PHE A 456 3.69 -15.97 -9.51
C PHE A 456 4.65 -17.14 -9.26
N ILE A 457 5.04 -17.88 -10.31
CA ILE A 457 5.93 -19.04 -10.16
C ILE A 457 7.31 -18.66 -9.63
N SER A 458 7.79 -17.45 -9.88
CA SER A 458 9.09 -16.99 -9.36
C SER A 458 9.17 -16.88 -7.83
N LYS A 459 8.01 -16.88 -7.15
CA LYS A 459 7.90 -16.83 -5.68
C LYS A 459 7.75 -18.22 -5.04
N LEU A 460 7.49 -19.25 -5.82
CA LEU A 460 7.28 -20.62 -5.35
C LEU A 460 8.59 -21.21 -4.83
N SER A 461 8.49 -22.13 -3.87
CA SER A 461 9.65 -22.81 -3.27
C SER A 461 10.37 -23.71 -4.27
N ASN A 462 9.62 -24.41 -5.13
CA ASN A 462 10.19 -25.33 -6.12
C ASN A 462 9.35 -25.36 -7.40
N VAL A 463 9.98 -25.07 -8.55
CA VAL A 463 9.31 -25.06 -9.86
C VAL A 463 10.10 -25.88 -10.86
N GLN A 464 9.42 -26.82 -11.51
CA GLN A 464 10.00 -27.71 -12.51
C GLN A 464 9.35 -27.44 -13.88
N LEU A 465 10.13 -26.89 -14.81
CA LEU A 465 9.66 -26.38 -16.12
C LEU A 465 10.29 -27.09 -17.34
N SER A 466 11.21 -28.03 -17.12
CA SER A 466 12.00 -28.66 -18.19
C SER A 466 11.15 -29.47 -19.18
N GLU A 467 11.73 -29.71 -20.35
CA GLU A 467 11.15 -30.58 -21.40
C GLU A 467 9.79 -30.08 -21.93
N ASN A 468 9.61 -28.75 -21.98
CA ASN A 468 8.51 -28.11 -22.68
C ASN A 468 9.02 -27.47 -23.99
N PRO A 469 8.19 -27.29 -25.02
CA PRO A 469 8.56 -26.65 -26.28
C PRO A 469 8.63 -25.10 -26.14
N TRP A 470 9.38 -24.61 -25.16
CA TRP A 470 9.56 -23.19 -24.89
C TRP A 470 10.03 -22.44 -26.15
N GLN A 471 9.27 -21.42 -26.54
CA GLN A 471 9.56 -20.52 -27.64
C GLN A 471 10.50 -19.42 -27.17
N CYS A 472 11.51 -19.14 -27.99
CA CYS A 472 12.37 -17.98 -27.83
C CYS A 472 11.75 -16.75 -28.53
N SER A 473 10.52 -16.40 -28.11
CA SER A 473 9.88 -15.14 -28.51
C SER A 473 10.15 -14.07 -27.46
N CYS A 474 10.38 -12.83 -27.89
CA CYS A 474 10.51 -11.71 -26.97
C CYS A 474 9.21 -11.38 -26.20
N LYS A 475 8.06 -11.93 -26.62
CA LYS A 475 6.81 -11.91 -25.83
C LYS A 475 6.98 -12.60 -24.47
N PHE A 476 7.83 -13.61 -24.39
CA PHE A 476 8.03 -14.46 -23.22
C PHE A 476 9.34 -14.13 -22.47
N THR A 477 9.80 -12.88 -22.52
CA THR A 477 11.10 -12.47 -21.95
C THR A 477 11.22 -12.74 -20.45
N LYS A 478 10.15 -12.56 -19.66
CA LYS A 478 10.21 -12.83 -18.22
C LYS A 478 10.41 -14.31 -17.92
N VAL A 479 9.68 -15.20 -18.59
CA VAL A 479 9.85 -16.65 -18.38
C VAL A 479 11.20 -17.13 -18.90
N LEU A 480 11.70 -16.57 -20.01
CA LEU A 480 13.06 -16.86 -20.49
C LEU A 480 14.13 -16.44 -19.47
N ALA A 481 13.98 -15.27 -18.85
CA ALA A 481 14.87 -14.81 -17.78
C ALA A 481 14.79 -15.72 -16.54
N HIS A 482 13.58 -16.17 -16.17
CA HIS A 482 13.38 -17.12 -15.08
C HIS A 482 14.01 -18.50 -15.38
N LEU A 483 13.76 -19.05 -16.58
CA LEU A 483 14.36 -20.31 -17.05
C LEU A 483 15.88 -20.23 -17.03
N ARG A 484 16.47 -19.11 -17.47
CA ARG A 484 17.93 -18.94 -17.43
C ARG A 484 18.48 -19.08 -16.01
N LYS A 485 17.78 -18.55 -15.01
CA LYS A 485 18.18 -18.59 -13.59
C LYS A 485 18.02 -19.98 -12.99
N VAL A 486 16.93 -20.68 -13.30
CA VAL A 486 16.56 -21.96 -12.65
C VAL A 486 17.08 -23.18 -13.42
N ASN A 487 17.07 -23.14 -14.75
CA ASN A 487 17.47 -24.24 -15.63
C ASN A 487 18.10 -23.72 -16.95
N LEU A 488 19.41 -23.48 -16.92
CA LEU A 488 20.17 -22.95 -18.06
C LEU A 488 20.06 -23.84 -19.32
N THR A 489 19.98 -25.17 -19.15
CA THR A 489 19.90 -26.09 -20.30
C THR A 489 18.61 -25.93 -21.07
N GLU A 490 17.49 -25.73 -20.39
CA GLU A 490 16.19 -25.51 -21.03
C GLU A 490 16.15 -24.15 -21.74
N TYR A 491 16.70 -23.13 -21.10
CA TYR A 491 16.85 -21.82 -21.74
C TYR A 491 17.69 -21.90 -23.02
N GLN A 492 18.81 -22.62 -23.00
CA GLN A 492 19.64 -22.84 -24.20
C GLN A 492 18.90 -23.63 -25.29
N ALA A 493 18.08 -24.61 -24.92
CA ALA A 493 17.24 -25.34 -25.87
C ALA A 493 16.20 -24.43 -26.52
N ALA A 494 15.54 -23.56 -25.75
CA ALA A 494 14.61 -22.55 -26.26
C ALA A 494 15.31 -21.58 -27.22
N LEU A 495 16.49 -21.08 -26.86
CA LEU A 495 17.29 -20.17 -27.69
C LEU A 495 17.72 -20.82 -29.01
N TRP A 496 18.10 -22.10 -28.97
CA TRP A 496 18.47 -22.84 -30.17
C TRP A 496 17.33 -22.92 -31.19
N ARG A 497 16.08 -23.05 -30.75
CA ARG A 497 14.89 -23.15 -31.64
C ARG A 497 14.68 -21.89 -32.49
N CYS A 498 14.93 -20.68 -31.95
CA CYS A 498 14.68 -19.41 -32.66
C CYS A 498 15.88 -18.91 -33.48
N SER A 499 17.10 -19.08 -32.94
CA SER A 499 18.29 -18.38 -33.42
C SER A 499 19.33 -19.32 -34.01
N LYS A 500 19.19 -20.64 -33.76
CA LYS A 500 20.24 -21.64 -34.00
C LYS A 500 21.57 -21.27 -33.31
N GLN A 501 21.50 -20.48 -32.24
CA GLN A 501 22.63 -20.15 -31.38
C GLN A 501 22.51 -20.92 -30.06
N LYS A 502 23.65 -21.27 -29.46
CA LYS A 502 23.72 -21.92 -28.15
C LYS A 502 24.15 -20.98 -27.02
N SER A 503 24.61 -19.78 -27.36
CA SER A 503 25.17 -18.83 -26.41
C SER A 503 24.33 -17.56 -26.34
N CYS A 504 24.20 -17.06 -25.12
CA CYS A 504 23.70 -15.73 -24.79
C CYS A 504 24.51 -15.27 -23.56
N PRO A 505 24.96 -14.01 -23.49
CA PRO A 505 25.84 -13.55 -22.40
C PRO A 505 25.33 -13.93 -21.02
N GLU A 506 26.23 -14.24 -20.09
CA GLU A 506 25.91 -14.94 -18.83
C GLU A 506 24.78 -14.32 -18.01
N LEU A 507 24.74 -12.99 -17.96
CA LEU A 507 23.77 -12.23 -17.17
C LEU A 507 22.60 -11.72 -18.00
N CYS A 508 22.64 -11.86 -19.32
CA CYS A 508 21.64 -11.30 -20.23
C CYS A 508 20.62 -12.35 -20.68
N THR A 509 19.44 -11.88 -21.08
CA THR A 509 18.38 -12.70 -21.69
C THR A 509 18.30 -12.38 -23.18
N CYS A 510 18.31 -13.41 -24.02
CA CYS A 510 18.24 -13.27 -25.47
C CYS A 510 16.93 -13.86 -25.98
N CYS A 511 16.33 -13.20 -26.96
CA CYS A 511 15.07 -13.61 -27.56
C CYS A 511 14.99 -13.14 -29.02
N LYS A 512 14.02 -13.66 -29.78
CA LYS A 512 13.74 -13.18 -31.13
C LYS A 512 12.34 -12.57 -31.18
N GLU A 513 12.21 -11.40 -31.79
CA GLU A 513 10.91 -10.76 -31.97
C GLU A 513 10.17 -11.37 -33.16
N ASP A 514 8.88 -11.68 -33.00
CA ASP A 514 8.12 -12.49 -33.95
C ASP A 514 7.92 -11.81 -35.31
N GLU A 515 7.60 -10.50 -35.33
CA GLU A 515 7.29 -9.75 -36.55
C GLU A 515 8.55 -9.30 -37.30
N SER A 516 9.45 -8.62 -36.60
CA SER A 516 10.65 -8.01 -37.20
C SER A 516 11.79 -9.00 -37.41
N ARG A 517 11.70 -10.20 -36.80
CA ARG A 517 12.77 -11.21 -36.69
C ARG A 517 14.07 -10.65 -36.11
N ARG A 518 14.01 -9.55 -35.35
CA ARG A 518 15.15 -8.99 -34.64
C ARG A 518 15.56 -9.90 -33.49
N PHE A 519 16.85 -10.14 -33.38
CA PHE A 519 17.45 -10.83 -32.26
C PHE A 519 17.78 -9.81 -31.16
N ILE A 520 17.13 -9.91 -30.02
CA ILE A 520 17.28 -8.96 -28.91
C ILE A 520 18.16 -9.60 -27.86
N ILE A 521 19.25 -8.91 -27.50
CA ILE A 521 20.10 -9.22 -26.36
C ILE A 521 19.74 -8.21 -25.26
N ASN A 522 18.99 -8.66 -24.26
CA ASN A 522 18.53 -7.83 -23.16
C ASN A 522 19.41 -8.01 -21.92
N CYS A 523 20.20 -6.98 -21.63
CA CYS A 523 21.09 -6.85 -20.48
C CYS A 523 20.64 -5.70 -19.55
N SER A 524 19.37 -5.29 -19.59
CA SER A 524 18.89 -4.11 -18.89
C SER A 524 18.62 -4.38 -17.40
N ASN A 525 18.78 -3.37 -16.54
CA ASN A 525 18.51 -3.44 -15.09
C ASN A 525 19.39 -4.44 -14.32
N LEU A 526 20.64 -4.65 -14.75
CA LEU A 526 21.55 -5.64 -14.15
C LEU A 526 22.68 -4.99 -13.34
N GLY A 527 22.77 -3.66 -13.32
CA GLY A 527 23.83 -2.92 -12.62
C GLY A 527 25.22 -3.10 -13.23
N LEU A 528 25.30 -3.51 -14.50
CA LEU A 528 26.55 -3.87 -15.16
C LEU A 528 27.43 -2.64 -15.44
N PRO A 529 28.75 -2.70 -15.14
CA PRO A 529 29.67 -1.60 -15.43
C PRO A 529 30.18 -1.60 -16.88
N GLU A 530 30.09 -2.73 -17.58
CA GLU A 530 30.59 -2.93 -18.94
C GLU A 530 29.65 -3.82 -19.77
N ILE A 531 29.67 -3.64 -21.09
CA ILE A 531 28.96 -4.51 -22.05
C ILE A 531 29.69 -5.86 -22.12
N PRO A 532 28.98 -7.01 -22.17
CA PRO A 532 29.61 -8.32 -22.30
C PRO A 532 30.62 -8.40 -23.44
N SER A 533 31.75 -9.06 -23.21
CA SER A 533 32.88 -9.15 -24.15
C SER A 533 32.56 -9.92 -25.44
N GLU A 534 31.54 -10.78 -25.43
CA GLU A 534 31.10 -11.53 -26.60
C GLU A 534 29.58 -11.38 -26.78
N LEU A 535 29.18 -10.92 -27.97
CA LEU A 535 27.79 -10.82 -28.39
C LEU A 535 27.53 -11.82 -29.52
N PRO A 536 26.64 -12.81 -29.31
CA PRO A 536 26.39 -13.86 -30.29
C PRO A 536 25.48 -13.30 -31.39
N ILE A 537 26.08 -12.69 -32.41
CA ILE A 537 25.36 -11.97 -33.46
C ILE A 537 25.51 -12.73 -34.78
N THR A 538 24.40 -13.24 -35.31
CA THR A 538 24.34 -13.92 -36.61
C THR A 538 23.40 -13.24 -37.60
N GLU A 539 22.48 -12.40 -37.11
CA GLU A 539 21.44 -11.72 -37.89
C GLU A 539 21.18 -10.30 -37.35
N ASN A 540 20.02 -9.71 -37.66
CA ASN A 540 19.63 -8.38 -37.22
C ASN A 540 19.55 -8.31 -35.68
N ALA A 541 20.60 -7.80 -35.03
CA ALA A 541 20.72 -7.81 -33.57
C ALA A 541 20.56 -6.43 -32.92
N THR A 542 19.84 -6.42 -31.81
CA THR A 542 19.57 -5.26 -30.94
C THR A 542 20.14 -5.54 -29.56
N LEU A 543 20.96 -4.62 -29.03
CA LEU A 543 21.45 -4.68 -27.66
C LEU A 543 20.67 -3.69 -26.78
N LEU A 544 19.91 -4.22 -25.83
CA LEU A 544 19.28 -3.45 -24.77
C LEU A 544 20.17 -3.47 -23.53
N PHE A 545 20.86 -2.37 -23.27
CA PHE A 545 21.78 -2.22 -22.13
C PHE A 545 21.35 -1.02 -21.28
N GLU A 546 20.07 -0.97 -20.95
CA GLU A 546 19.44 0.17 -20.29
C GLU A 546 19.52 0.05 -18.77
N ASN A 547 19.53 1.18 -18.06
CA ASN A 547 19.52 1.22 -16.59
C ASN A 547 20.65 0.37 -15.96
N ASN A 548 21.87 0.68 -16.36
CA ASN A 548 23.11 0.04 -15.91
C ASN A 548 24.13 1.10 -15.47
N ASN A 549 25.36 0.69 -15.17
CA ASN A 549 26.41 1.55 -14.62
C ASN A 549 27.52 1.85 -15.64
N LEU A 550 27.24 1.79 -16.95
CA LEU A 550 28.25 2.02 -17.99
C LEU A 550 28.74 3.47 -17.96
N GLN A 551 30.07 3.67 -17.86
CA GLN A 551 30.66 5.01 -17.76
C GLN A 551 31.32 5.50 -19.05
N THR A 552 31.94 4.60 -19.82
CA THR A 552 32.63 4.91 -21.07
C THR A 552 32.42 3.81 -22.10
N LEU A 553 32.53 4.19 -23.38
CA LEU A 553 32.56 3.25 -24.51
C LEU A 553 33.72 3.66 -25.43
N ASP A 554 34.88 3.01 -25.24
CA ASP A 554 36.15 3.42 -25.85
C ASP A 554 36.85 2.29 -26.63
N ASN A 555 37.98 2.60 -27.28
CA ASN A 555 38.74 1.62 -28.07
C ASN A 555 39.36 0.47 -27.25
N SER A 556 39.37 0.58 -25.91
CA SER A 556 39.82 -0.52 -25.05
C SER A 556 38.77 -1.62 -24.95
N THR A 557 37.49 -1.31 -25.18
CA THR A 557 36.38 -2.27 -25.21
C THR A 557 36.42 -3.14 -26.47
N LYS A 558 37.11 -4.28 -26.40
CA LYS A 558 37.12 -5.31 -27.45
C LYS A 558 35.92 -6.23 -27.29
N ILE A 559 34.77 -5.80 -27.82
CA ILE A 559 33.55 -6.60 -27.82
C ILE A 559 33.44 -7.37 -29.15
N ILE A 560 33.48 -8.70 -29.08
CA ILE A 560 33.30 -9.59 -30.24
C ILE A 560 31.84 -9.49 -30.70
N GLY A 561 31.65 -9.30 -32.01
CA GLY A 561 30.32 -9.13 -32.62
C GLY A 561 29.79 -7.69 -32.62
N PHE A 562 30.39 -6.77 -31.84
CA PHE A 562 29.88 -5.40 -31.66
C PHE A 562 29.59 -4.64 -32.96
N ASN A 563 30.45 -4.78 -33.98
CA ASN A 563 30.31 -4.10 -35.27
C ASN A 563 29.08 -4.54 -36.10
N GLN A 564 28.45 -5.66 -35.75
CA GLN A 564 27.28 -6.21 -36.43
C GLN A 564 25.96 -5.70 -35.84
N LEU A 565 25.98 -5.07 -34.65
CA LEU A 565 24.78 -4.52 -34.01
C LEU A 565 24.10 -3.47 -34.91
N LYS A 566 22.78 -3.59 -34.99
CA LYS A 566 21.90 -2.64 -35.69
C LYS A 566 21.32 -1.61 -34.74
N GLU A 567 20.96 -2.02 -33.53
CA GLU A 567 20.36 -1.12 -32.54
C GLU A 567 21.13 -1.21 -31.22
N LEU A 568 21.45 -0.07 -30.65
CA LEU A 568 22.21 0.06 -29.40
C LEU A 568 21.49 1.00 -28.45
N HIS A 569 20.93 0.43 -27.38
CA HIS A 569 20.21 1.17 -26.34
C HIS A 569 21.03 1.24 -25.06
N LEU A 570 21.44 2.46 -24.71
CA LEU A 570 22.31 2.80 -23.57
C LEU A 570 21.64 3.80 -22.63
N ARG A 571 20.32 3.97 -22.69
CA ARG A 571 19.61 4.96 -21.85
C ARG A 571 19.75 4.65 -20.36
N TYR A 572 19.72 5.70 -19.52
CA TYR A 572 19.84 5.58 -18.07
C TYR A 572 21.13 4.86 -17.62
N ASN A 573 22.26 5.25 -18.21
CA ASN A 573 23.59 4.83 -17.75
C ASN A 573 24.34 6.04 -17.19
N ASN A 574 25.62 5.86 -16.85
CA ASN A 574 26.50 6.91 -16.36
C ASN A 574 27.52 7.36 -17.43
N LEU A 575 27.16 7.29 -18.72
CA LEU A 575 28.10 7.59 -19.80
C LEU A 575 28.54 9.05 -19.74
N THR A 576 29.86 9.25 -19.71
CA THR A 576 30.50 10.57 -19.77
C THR A 576 31.19 10.80 -21.11
N LYS A 577 31.57 9.73 -21.81
CA LYS A 577 32.27 9.78 -23.10
C LYS A 577 31.98 8.55 -23.96
N ILE A 578 31.88 8.77 -25.27
CA ILE A 578 31.74 7.73 -26.30
C ILE A 578 32.81 7.98 -27.38
N GLU A 579 33.58 6.95 -27.71
CA GLU A 579 34.59 7.00 -28.79
C GLU A 579 34.32 5.98 -29.91
N VAL A 580 33.66 4.86 -29.58
CA VAL A 580 33.42 3.76 -30.52
C VAL A 580 31.92 3.50 -30.66
N LEU A 581 31.47 3.24 -31.88
CA LEU A 581 30.10 2.83 -32.19
C LEU A 581 30.09 1.65 -33.18
N PRO A 582 29.04 0.81 -33.17
CA PRO A 582 28.88 -0.28 -34.14
C PRO A 582 28.88 0.22 -35.59
N LYS A 583 29.67 -0.42 -36.46
CA LYS A 583 29.73 -0.07 -37.89
C LYS A 583 28.38 -0.18 -38.62
N SER A 584 27.53 -1.11 -38.19
CA SER A 584 26.23 -1.41 -38.82
C SER A 584 25.03 -0.69 -38.20
N ILE A 585 25.27 0.26 -37.28
CA ILE A 585 24.22 0.90 -36.47
C ILE A 585 23.17 1.62 -37.33
N GLN A 586 21.92 1.49 -36.90
CA GLN A 586 20.71 2.09 -37.44
C GLN A 586 19.93 2.85 -36.36
N LEU A 587 20.04 2.42 -35.09
CA LEU A 587 19.46 3.12 -33.95
C LEU A 587 20.48 3.26 -32.81
N LEU A 588 20.67 4.48 -32.32
CA LEU A 588 21.47 4.80 -31.14
C LEU A 588 20.61 5.54 -30.11
N ASP A 589 20.42 4.95 -28.93
CA ASP A 589 19.74 5.59 -27.81
C ASP A 589 20.71 5.82 -26.65
N ILE A 590 21.07 7.08 -26.42
CA ILE A 590 22.01 7.51 -25.37
C ILE A 590 21.33 8.49 -24.39
N ARG A 591 20.00 8.41 -24.26
CA ARG A 591 19.23 9.31 -23.38
C ARG A 591 19.60 9.16 -21.91
N ASN A 592 19.34 10.21 -21.11
CA ASN A 592 19.47 10.17 -19.65
C ASN A 592 20.82 9.58 -19.19
N ASN A 593 21.90 10.16 -19.70
CA ASN A 593 23.28 9.84 -19.32
C ASN A 593 23.96 11.12 -18.78
N SER A 594 25.28 11.10 -18.59
CA SER A 594 26.07 12.23 -18.13
C SER A 594 26.94 12.85 -19.22
N LEU A 595 26.52 12.74 -20.49
CA LEU A 595 27.27 13.28 -21.63
C LEU A 595 27.17 14.81 -21.65
N THR A 596 28.27 15.46 -22.01
CA THR A 596 28.36 16.92 -22.13
C THR A 596 28.59 17.38 -23.58
N THR A 597 29.22 16.54 -24.39
CA THR A 597 29.45 16.72 -25.83
C THR A 597 29.68 15.35 -26.48
N LEU A 598 29.73 15.30 -27.81
CA LEU A 598 30.16 14.12 -28.57
C LEU A 598 31.50 14.39 -29.26
N ASN A 599 32.41 13.43 -29.15
CA ASN A 599 33.72 13.49 -29.81
C ASN A 599 33.59 13.72 -31.33
N GLU A 600 34.58 14.39 -31.91
CA GLU A 600 34.61 14.75 -33.33
C GLU A 600 34.51 13.52 -34.25
N SER A 601 35.28 12.46 -33.96
CA SER A 601 35.22 11.20 -34.71
C SER A 601 33.83 10.55 -34.70
N VAL A 602 33.11 10.61 -33.57
CA VAL A 602 31.77 10.05 -33.42
C VAL A 602 30.75 10.87 -34.21
N ARG A 603 30.85 12.21 -34.15
CA ARG A 603 30.00 13.10 -34.93
C ARG A 603 30.17 12.92 -36.43
N GLU A 604 31.41 12.81 -36.90
CA GLU A 604 31.73 12.54 -38.30
C GLU A 604 31.18 11.18 -38.75
N PHE A 605 31.38 10.13 -37.95
CA PHE A 605 30.84 8.80 -38.21
C PHE A 605 29.31 8.81 -38.34
N LEU A 606 28.60 9.44 -37.39
CA LEU A 606 27.14 9.53 -37.41
C LEU A 606 26.63 10.35 -38.61
N THR A 607 27.31 11.43 -38.96
CA THR A 607 26.98 12.26 -40.13
C THR A 607 27.19 11.50 -41.45
N GLN A 608 28.26 10.71 -41.55
CA GLN A 608 28.48 9.85 -42.71
C GLN A 608 27.40 8.76 -42.78
N LYS A 609 27.03 8.17 -41.65
CA LYS A 609 26.03 7.11 -41.58
C LYS A 609 24.62 7.58 -41.91
N SER A 610 24.21 8.78 -41.48
CA SER A 610 22.91 9.35 -41.84
C SER A 610 22.74 9.55 -43.34
N ASN A 611 23.84 9.82 -44.07
CA ASN A 611 23.83 9.99 -45.52
C ASN A 611 23.78 8.64 -46.28
N MET A 612 24.27 7.56 -45.67
CA MET A 612 24.37 6.25 -46.32
C MET A 612 23.18 5.33 -46.01
N SER A 613 22.56 5.46 -44.85
CA SER A 613 21.55 4.53 -44.35
C SER A 613 20.58 5.20 -43.39
N SER A 614 19.40 4.61 -43.19
CA SER A 614 18.47 5.06 -42.15
C SER A 614 19.15 5.01 -40.77
N LEU A 615 19.22 6.17 -40.12
CA LEU A 615 19.82 6.34 -38.80
C LEU A 615 18.85 7.10 -37.90
N THR A 616 18.59 6.55 -36.72
CA THR A 616 17.75 7.14 -35.67
C THR A 616 18.60 7.34 -34.42
N ILE A 617 18.56 8.54 -33.85
CA ILE A 617 19.37 8.90 -32.68
C ILE A 617 18.47 9.49 -31.60
N PHE A 618 18.72 9.12 -30.34
CA PHE A 618 18.09 9.74 -29.17
C PHE A 618 19.16 10.24 -28.20
N ILE A 619 19.10 11.53 -27.82
CA ILE A 619 20.15 12.21 -27.04
C ILE A 619 19.65 13.01 -25.82
N SER A 620 18.33 13.10 -25.61
CA SER A 620 17.72 13.91 -24.55
C SER A 620 18.11 13.46 -23.12
N GLY A 621 17.99 14.35 -22.14
CA GLY A 621 18.28 14.05 -20.73
C GLY A 621 19.77 13.94 -20.36
N ASN A 622 20.67 14.39 -21.24
CA ASN A 622 22.09 14.56 -20.95
C ASN A 622 22.41 16.01 -20.57
N LYS A 623 23.61 16.26 -20.06
CA LYS A 623 24.08 17.59 -19.61
C LYS A 623 24.84 18.33 -20.71
N TRP A 624 24.22 18.51 -21.88
CA TRP A 624 24.89 19.09 -23.04
C TRP A 624 25.38 20.53 -22.79
N ILE A 625 26.64 20.81 -23.09
CA ILE A 625 27.21 22.16 -22.94
C ILE A 625 26.77 23.02 -24.14
N CYS A 626 26.11 24.13 -23.86
CA CYS A 626 25.59 25.08 -24.86
C CYS A 626 26.28 26.44 -24.74
N HIS A 627 27.57 26.46 -25.05
CA HIS A 627 28.39 27.66 -25.10
C HIS A 627 29.23 27.67 -26.37
N CYS A 628 29.83 28.81 -26.69
CA CYS A 628 30.56 29.01 -27.94
C CYS A 628 31.70 27.99 -28.20
N LYS A 629 32.29 27.39 -27.15
CA LYS A 629 33.32 26.35 -27.28
C LYS A 629 32.81 25.06 -27.95
N GLU A 630 31.54 24.70 -27.71
CA GLU A 630 30.91 23.47 -28.22
C GLU A 630 30.01 23.74 -29.45
N ILE A 631 30.25 24.83 -30.18
CA ILE A 631 29.42 25.22 -31.33
C ILE A 631 29.41 24.14 -32.44
N ARG A 632 30.51 23.39 -32.59
CA ARG A 632 30.56 22.29 -33.57
C ARG A 632 29.61 21.15 -33.22
N PHE A 633 29.43 20.84 -31.93
CA PHE A 633 28.43 19.86 -31.49
C PHE A 633 27.02 20.38 -31.75
N PHE A 634 26.75 21.65 -31.43
CA PHE A 634 25.46 22.29 -31.71
C PHE A 634 25.09 22.25 -33.20
N ARG A 635 26.00 22.65 -34.10
CA ARG A 635 25.77 22.56 -35.55
C ARG A 635 25.52 21.13 -36.02
N PHE A 636 26.26 20.15 -35.49
CA PHE A 636 26.02 18.74 -35.76
C PHE A 636 24.58 18.33 -35.40
N THR A 637 24.09 18.72 -34.23
CA THR A 637 22.71 18.38 -33.81
C THR A 637 21.63 19.03 -34.69
N LYS A 638 21.85 20.27 -35.15
CA LYS A 638 20.93 20.95 -36.07
C LYS A 638 20.95 20.32 -37.47
N ASN A 639 22.13 19.92 -37.97
CA ASN A 639 22.26 19.27 -39.27
C ASN A 639 21.60 17.87 -39.31
N LEU A 640 21.63 17.13 -38.19
CA LEU A 640 20.99 15.82 -38.07
C LEU A 640 19.61 15.89 -37.41
N ALA A 641 18.92 17.04 -37.46
CA ALA A 641 17.65 17.24 -36.76
C ALA A 641 16.55 16.23 -37.16
N GLU A 642 16.52 15.75 -38.40
CA GLU A 642 15.55 14.73 -38.85
C GLU A 642 15.86 13.32 -38.30
N ASN A 643 17.13 13.02 -38.05
CA ASN A 643 17.60 11.75 -37.50
C ASN A 643 17.51 11.72 -35.97
N ILE A 644 17.67 12.86 -35.30
CA ILE A 644 17.59 12.99 -33.84
C ILE A 644 16.12 13.20 -33.42
N LYS A 645 15.44 12.10 -33.07
CA LYS A 645 13.97 12.12 -32.87
C LYS A 645 13.52 12.86 -31.62
N ASP A 646 14.39 13.02 -30.63
CA ASP A 646 14.09 13.71 -29.38
C ASP A 646 14.74 15.10 -29.27
N LEU A 647 15.18 15.69 -30.38
CA LEU A 647 15.84 17.00 -30.37
C LEU A 647 14.97 18.09 -29.72
N CYS A 648 13.65 18.04 -29.89
CA CYS A 648 12.70 18.97 -29.27
C CYS A 648 12.65 18.88 -27.74
N LYS A 649 13.12 17.76 -27.15
CA LYS A 649 13.20 17.52 -25.71
C LYS A 649 14.63 17.67 -25.17
N THR A 650 15.60 17.93 -26.05
CA THR A 650 17.00 18.04 -25.66
C THR A 650 17.26 19.42 -25.06
N GLU A 651 17.79 19.42 -23.85
CA GLU A 651 18.13 20.62 -23.09
C GLU A 651 19.64 20.77 -22.96
N CYS A 652 20.07 22.01 -22.85
CA CYS A 652 21.40 22.40 -22.42
C CYS A 652 21.54 22.17 -20.90
N HIS A 653 22.78 22.16 -20.39
CA HIS A 653 23.05 22.03 -18.95
C HIS A 653 22.39 23.12 -18.09
N ASP A 654 21.98 24.22 -18.70
CA ASP A 654 21.34 25.41 -18.11
C ASP A 654 19.84 25.45 -18.42
N SER A 655 19.25 24.31 -18.80
CA SER A 655 17.82 24.11 -19.07
C SER A 655 17.26 24.88 -20.27
N ARG A 656 18.12 25.43 -21.14
CA ARG A 656 17.68 25.99 -22.42
C ARG A 656 17.42 24.87 -23.44
N LEU A 657 16.33 24.95 -24.20
CA LEU A 657 15.99 23.96 -25.21
C LEU A 657 16.86 24.12 -26.47
N PHE A 658 17.35 23.01 -27.02
CA PHE A 658 18.17 23.03 -28.24
C PHE A 658 17.45 23.64 -29.44
N VAL A 659 16.15 23.37 -29.59
CA VAL A 659 15.36 23.83 -30.74
C VAL A 659 15.20 25.35 -30.72
N SER A 660 15.06 25.97 -29.55
CA SER A 660 14.87 27.42 -29.42
C SER A 660 16.15 28.24 -29.53
N LEU A 661 17.32 27.60 -29.55
CA LEU A 661 18.61 28.30 -29.64
C LEU A 661 19.04 28.47 -31.11
N GLU A 662 19.67 29.62 -31.36
CA GLU A 662 20.41 29.94 -32.58
C GLU A 662 21.92 30.06 -32.29
N GLU A 663 22.73 30.10 -33.35
CA GLU A 663 24.19 30.23 -33.22
C GLU A 663 24.61 31.53 -32.51
N ILE A 664 23.87 32.61 -32.72
CA ILE A 664 24.12 33.92 -32.08
C ILE A 664 23.87 33.91 -30.56
N ASP A 665 22.94 33.08 -30.08
CA ASP A 665 22.64 32.93 -28.65
C ASP A 665 23.76 32.21 -27.88
N LEU A 666 24.54 31.39 -28.60
CA LEU A 666 25.66 30.63 -28.07
C LEU A 666 26.97 31.41 -28.13
N CYS A 667 27.12 32.25 -29.17
CA CYS A 667 28.30 33.05 -29.47
C CYS A 667 27.91 34.53 -29.71
N PRO A 668 27.52 35.30 -28.66
CA PRO A 668 27.21 36.71 -28.83
C PRO A 668 28.47 37.48 -29.31
N GLU A 669 28.35 38.21 -30.41
CA GLU A 669 29.46 39.00 -30.94
C GLU A 669 29.93 40.08 -29.95
N LYS A 670 31.19 40.50 -30.06
CA LYS A 670 31.86 41.47 -29.15
C LYS A 670 31.28 42.90 -29.17
N ILE A 671 30.15 43.13 -29.83
CA ILE A 671 29.48 44.42 -30.05
C ILE A 671 29.28 45.25 -28.75
N PRO A 672 28.96 44.67 -27.56
CA PRO A 672 28.73 45.47 -26.35
C PRO A 672 29.94 46.29 -25.88
N ARG A 673 31.17 45.80 -26.14
CA ARG A 673 32.39 46.48 -25.68
C ARG A 673 32.66 47.78 -26.45
N TYR A 674 32.31 47.83 -27.73
CA TYR A 674 32.54 49.02 -28.55
C TYR A 674 31.56 50.16 -28.24
N VAL A 675 30.32 49.83 -27.86
CA VAL A 675 29.30 50.81 -27.45
C VAL A 675 29.70 51.54 -26.15
N ILE A 676 30.33 50.84 -25.20
CA ILE A 676 30.80 51.43 -23.95
C ILE A 676 31.95 52.43 -24.19
N TYR A 677 32.88 52.11 -25.10
CA TYR A 677 33.98 53.03 -25.44
C TYR A 677 33.47 54.31 -26.12
N PHE A 678 32.50 54.19 -27.02
CA PHE A 678 31.95 55.33 -27.75
C PHE A 678 31.18 56.31 -26.84
N THR A 679 30.37 55.77 -25.92
CA THR A 679 29.59 56.58 -24.96
C THR A 679 30.48 57.32 -23.95
N SER A 680 31.55 56.69 -23.48
CA SER A 680 32.53 57.30 -22.57
C SER A 680 33.28 58.47 -23.22
N PHE A 681 33.60 58.35 -24.51
CA PHE A 681 34.29 59.40 -25.27
C PHE A 681 33.41 60.66 -25.44
N ILE A 682 32.12 60.50 -25.71
CA ILE A 682 31.18 61.62 -25.85
C ILE A 682 31.05 62.40 -24.54
N MET A 683 30.89 61.71 -23.40
CA MET A 683 30.76 62.35 -22.08
C MET A 683 31.99 63.19 -21.70
N LEU A 684 33.19 62.70 -21.99
CA LEU A 684 34.44 63.42 -21.72
C LEU A 684 34.56 64.70 -22.58
N SER A 685 34.17 64.63 -23.85
CA SER A 685 34.19 65.78 -24.77
C SER A 685 33.23 66.89 -24.34
N CYS A 686 32.02 66.53 -23.86
CA CYS A 686 31.06 67.49 -23.32
C CYS A 686 31.58 68.19 -22.05
N LEU A 687 32.20 67.45 -21.13
CA LEU A 687 32.76 68.01 -19.90
C LEU A 687 33.88 69.03 -20.18
N LEU A 688 34.80 68.69 -21.09
CA LEU A 688 35.88 69.59 -21.49
C LEU A 688 35.36 70.87 -22.15
N SER A 689 34.33 70.76 -22.99
CA SER A 689 33.68 71.92 -23.64
C SER A 689 33.00 72.84 -22.62
N PHE A 690 32.35 72.28 -21.60
CA PHE A 690 31.74 73.05 -20.52
C PHE A 690 32.78 73.84 -19.71
N LEU A 691 33.89 73.21 -19.33
CA LEU A 691 34.97 73.87 -18.60
C LEU A 691 35.61 75.01 -19.39
N GLN A 692 35.76 74.87 -20.71
CA GLN A 692 36.31 75.90 -21.58
C GLN A 692 35.43 77.17 -21.64
N CYS A 693 34.10 77.01 -21.70
CA CYS A 693 33.19 78.15 -21.86
C CYS A 693 33.12 79.08 -20.63
N PHE A 694 33.34 78.56 -19.42
CA PHE A 694 33.10 79.31 -18.17
C PHE A 694 34.38 79.74 -17.42
N TRP A 695 35.56 79.49 -17.98
CA TRP A 695 36.85 79.70 -17.31
C TRP A 695 37.04 81.10 -16.70
N LYS A 696 36.71 82.18 -17.42
CA LYS A 696 36.89 83.56 -16.92
C LYS A 696 36.03 83.88 -15.71
N SER A 697 34.80 83.38 -15.67
CA SER A 697 33.88 83.57 -14.56
C SER A 697 34.30 82.74 -13.35
N ILE A 698 34.77 81.51 -13.59
CA ILE A 698 35.29 80.61 -12.55
C ILE A 698 36.52 81.25 -11.87
N VAL A 699 37.45 81.83 -12.64
CA VAL A 699 38.66 82.50 -12.10
C VAL A 699 38.31 83.71 -11.23
N MET A 700 37.35 84.55 -11.63
CA MET A 700 36.93 85.71 -10.80
C MET A 700 36.25 85.27 -9.50
N TRP A 701 35.41 84.22 -9.56
CA TRP A 701 34.78 83.65 -8.38
C TRP A 701 35.81 83.04 -7.42
N LEU A 702 36.83 82.36 -7.95
CA LEU A 702 37.94 81.81 -7.15
C LEU A 702 38.72 82.91 -6.42
N TYR A 703 39.00 84.05 -7.08
CA TYR A 703 39.66 85.20 -6.45
C TYR A 703 38.81 85.80 -5.32
N GLU A 704 37.49 85.97 -5.52
CA GLU A 704 36.57 86.48 -4.49
C GLU A 704 36.55 85.59 -3.24
N LYS A 705 36.61 84.26 -3.43
CA LYS A 705 36.61 83.27 -2.35
C LYS A 705 38.00 82.96 -1.78
N ARG A 706 39.05 83.69 -2.20
CA ARG A 706 40.46 83.46 -1.81
C ARG A 706 40.97 82.04 -2.09
N LEU A 707 40.35 81.34 -3.04
CA LEU A 707 40.77 80.00 -3.45
C LEU A 707 41.80 80.13 -4.58
N PHE A 708 42.98 79.52 -4.39
CA PHE A 708 44.07 79.52 -5.36
C PHE A 708 44.52 80.93 -5.78
N LEU A 709 44.78 81.81 -4.80
CA LEU A 709 45.23 83.19 -5.01
C LEU A 709 46.46 83.28 -5.93
N LYS A 710 47.48 82.42 -5.76
CA LYS A 710 48.67 82.37 -6.65
C LYS A 710 48.32 82.19 -8.15
N LEU A 711 47.25 81.48 -8.49
CA LEU A 711 46.79 81.24 -9.87
C LEU A 711 45.90 82.37 -10.42
N THR A 712 45.38 83.24 -9.55
CA THR A 712 44.40 84.28 -9.90
C THR A 712 44.94 85.71 -9.73
N THR A 713 46.01 85.91 -8.94
CA THR A 713 46.67 87.21 -8.72
C THR A 713 47.60 87.56 -9.88
N ARG A 714 47.44 88.76 -10.44
CA ARG A 714 48.34 89.30 -11.47
C ARG A 714 49.61 89.84 -10.79
N LEU A 715 50.74 89.15 -10.99
CA LEU A 715 52.04 89.54 -10.43
C LEU A 715 52.58 90.78 -11.17
N GLU A 716 52.41 91.98 -10.60
CA GLU A 716 52.95 93.22 -11.20
C GLU A 716 54.31 93.56 -10.59
N LYS A 717 55.36 93.35 -11.39
CA LYS A 717 56.76 93.59 -11.04
C LYS A 717 57.09 95.07 -11.34
N GLY A 718 56.82 95.96 -10.38
CA GLY A 718 57.05 97.41 -10.50
C GLY A 718 57.74 97.98 -9.27
N THR A 719 58.59 98.99 -9.48
CA THR A 719 59.37 99.70 -8.44
C THR A 719 58.47 100.20 -7.30
N GLU A 720 59.00 100.27 -6.07
CA GLU A 720 58.27 100.86 -4.95
C GLU A 720 57.96 102.34 -5.24
N THR A 721 56.71 102.62 -5.60
CA THR A 721 56.20 103.98 -5.79
C THR A 721 55.56 104.50 -4.50
N LYS A 722 55.50 105.84 -4.37
CA LYS A 722 54.92 106.51 -3.20
C LYS A 722 53.43 106.17 -3.00
N TYR A 723 52.68 106.04 -4.09
CA TYR A 723 51.26 105.73 -4.10
C TYR A 723 50.98 104.45 -4.88
N ASP A 724 49.92 103.72 -4.50
CA ASP A 724 49.48 102.53 -5.21
C ASP A 724 48.53 102.90 -6.37
N CYS A 725 47.78 103.99 -6.22
CA CYS A 725 46.89 104.48 -7.26
C CYS A 725 46.77 106.02 -7.26
N PHE A 726 46.89 106.65 -8.42
CA PHE A 726 46.52 108.04 -8.64
C PHE A 726 45.07 108.12 -9.14
N LEU A 727 44.22 108.85 -8.41
CA LEU A 727 42.83 109.08 -8.79
C LEU A 727 42.72 110.41 -9.54
N ALA A 728 42.48 110.32 -10.86
CA ALA A 728 42.32 111.45 -11.75
C ALA A 728 40.83 111.76 -11.98
N TYR A 729 40.41 112.97 -11.64
CA TYR A 729 39.02 113.42 -11.69
C TYR A 729 38.94 114.96 -11.83
N CYS A 730 37.78 115.46 -12.26
CA CYS A 730 37.56 116.90 -12.35
C CYS A 730 37.17 117.50 -10.98
N HIS A 731 37.60 118.73 -10.68
CA HIS A 731 37.23 119.47 -9.45
C HIS A 731 35.73 119.65 -9.23
N LYS A 732 34.93 119.63 -10.29
CA LYS A 732 33.47 119.64 -10.17
C LYS A 732 32.90 118.33 -9.61
N ASP A 733 33.69 117.26 -9.64
CA ASP A 733 33.29 115.91 -9.25
C ASP A 733 33.99 115.43 -7.97
N SER A 734 34.55 116.34 -7.15
CA SER A 734 35.30 115.97 -5.94
C SER A 734 34.50 115.18 -4.91
N HIS A 735 33.18 115.38 -4.88
CA HIS A 735 32.27 114.60 -4.04
C HIS A 735 32.40 113.07 -4.26
N LEU A 736 32.77 112.63 -5.48
CA LEU A 736 32.93 111.21 -5.81
C LEU A 736 34.11 110.56 -5.09
N VAL A 737 35.16 111.31 -4.77
CA VAL A 737 36.42 110.80 -4.20
C VAL A 737 36.22 110.15 -2.85
N SER A 738 35.28 110.68 -2.05
CA SER A 738 34.97 110.18 -0.71
C SER A 738 34.65 108.69 -0.68
N GLU A 739 33.91 108.20 -1.69
CA GLU A 739 33.55 106.78 -1.82
C GLU A 739 34.79 105.90 -2.11
N TYR A 740 35.69 106.38 -2.97
CA TYR A 740 36.93 105.66 -3.32
C TYR A 740 37.90 105.62 -2.15
N VAL A 741 38.04 106.73 -1.40
CA VAL A 741 38.86 106.77 -0.18
C VAL A 741 38.34 105.79 0.87
N GLN A 742 37.02 105.74 1.08
CA GLN A 742 36.42 104.80 2.03
C GLN A 742 36.61 103.34 1.59
N LYS A 743 36.46 103.03 0.31
CA LYS A 743 36.50 101.65 -0.20
C LYS A 743 37.90 101.13 -0.49
N LEU A 744 38.85 101.99 -0.87
CA LEU A 744 40.19 101.59 -1.32
C LEU A 744 41.28 101.86 -0.27
N GLU A 745 41.26 103.01 0.43
CA GLU A 745 42.23 103.28 1.51
C GLU A 745 41.83 102.58 2.82
N HIS A 746 40.57 102.70 3.21
CA HIS A 746 40.04 102.10 4.44
C HIS A 746 39.46 100.69 4.23
N GLY A 747 39.46 100.20 2.99
CA GLY A 747 39.01 98.85 2.64
C GLY A 747 40.04 97.77 2.91
N ARG A 748 39.71 96.53 2.50
CA ARG A 748 40.50 95.32 2.80
C ARG A 748 41.94 95.34 2.25
N ASN A 749 42.20 95.99 1.10
CA ASN A 749 43.53 96.00 0.47
C ASN A 749 44.42 97.19 0.90
N ARG A 750 43.88 98.15 1.68
CA ARG A 750 44.58 99.33 2.22
C ARG A 750 45.52 100.01 1.21
N LEU A 751 44.99 100.48 0.08
CA LEU A 751 45.78 101.12 -0.97
C LEU A 751 46.13 102.56 -0.61
N ARG A 752 47.31 103.04 -0.97
CA ARG A 752 47.70 104.45 -0.83
C ARG A 752 47.23 105.22 -2.06
N LEU A 753 46.24 106.11 -1.93
CA LEU A 753 45.75 106.92 -3.04
C LEU A 753 46.48 108.27 -3.11
N CYS A 754 46.71 108.74 -4.33
CA CYS A 754 47.11 110.11 -4.63
C CYS A 754 45.93 110.86 -5.25
N PHE A 755 45.62 112.06 -4.75
CA PHE A 755 44.69 112.99 -5.40
C PHE A 755 44.97 114.45 -5.03
N TYR A 756 44.59 115.37 -5.91
CA TYR A 756 45.08 116.75 -5.85
C TYR A 756 44.62 117.56 -4.63
N GLU A 757 43.45 117.29 -4.04
CA GLU A 757 42.97 118.04 -2.85
C GLU A 757 43.83 117.80 -1.60
N ARG A 758 44.59 116.69 -1.57
CA ARG A 758 45.41 116.28 -0.43
C ARG A 758 46.91 116.29 -0.72
N ASP A 759 47.31 115.87 -1.92
CA ASP A 759 48.70 115.49 -2.20
C ASP A 759 49.48 116.50 -3.08
N TRP A 760 48.84 117.54 -3.63
CA TRP A 760 49.52 118.56 -4.45
C TRP A 760 50.11 119.69 -3.60
N LEU A 761 51.32 120.12 -3.96
CA LEU A 761 52.04 121.19 -3.27
C LEU A 761 51.61 122.57 -3.79
N ALA A 762 51.30 123.50 -2.89
CA ALA A 762 50.98 124.87 -3.26
C ALA A 762 52.22 125.60 -3.82
N GLY A 763 52.11 126.17 -5.02
CA GLY A 763 53.17 126.97 -5.66
C GLY A 763 53.83 126.31 -6.88
N GLU A 764 53.60 125.02 -7.14
CA GLU A 764 54.07 124.36 -8.37
C GLU A 764 53.08 124.51 -9.55
N PRO A 765 53.56 124.47 -10.81
CA PRO A 765 52.69 124.37 -11.98
C PRO A 765 51.87 123.07 -11.98
N ILE A 766 50.57 123.18 -12.26
CA ILE A 766 49.64 122.04 -12.36
C ILE A 766 50.14 120.90 -13.29
N PRO A 767 50.73 121.17 -14.48
CA PRO A 767 51.30 120.11 -15.32
C PRO A 767 52.34 119.24 -14.59
N ASP A 768 53.20 119.87 -13.79
CA ASP A 768 54.28 119.19 -13.06
C ASP A 768 53.69 118.33 -11.93
N CYS A 769 52.67 118.85 -11.23
CA CYS A 769 51.94 118.07 -10.22
C CYS A 769 51.28 116.81 -10.80
N ILE A 770 50.70 116.90 -12.02
CA ILE A 770 50.11 115.74 -12.70
C ILE A 770 51.21 114.74 -13.10
N CYS A 771 52.32 115.22 -13.71
CA CYS A 771 53.46 114.37 -14.07
C CYS A 771 53.98 113.61 -12.83
N HIS A 772 54.25 114.32 -11.73
CA HIS A 772 54.70 113.71 -10.48
C HIS A 772 53.69 112.69 -9.92
N SER A 773 52.39 112.96 -10.04
CA SER A 773 51.33 112.05 -9.57
C SER A 773 51.27 110.75 -10.39
N VAL A 774 51.43 110.84 -11.71
CA VAL A 774 51.47 109.69 -12.63
C VAL A 774 52.76 108.88 -12.44
N GLU A 775 53.91 109.54 -12.30
CA GLU A 775 55.19 108.85 -12.11
C GLU A 775 55.26 108.11 -10.77
N ASN A 776 54.74 108.71 -9.70
CA ASN A 776 54.81 108.15 -8.34
C ASN A 776 53.64 107.23 -7.96
N SER A 777 52.85 106.74 -8.92
CA SER A 777 51.69 105.87 -8.66
C SER A 777 51.71 104.60 -9.51
N LYS A 778 51.53 103.40 -8.94
CA LYS A 778 51.55 102.15 -9.73
C LYS A 778 50.48 102.12 -10.81
N CYS A 779 49.26 102.49 -10.44
CA CYS A 779 48.10 102.55 -11.31
C CYS A 779 47.51 103.98 -11.36
N ILE A 780 46.88 104.33 -12.47
CA ILE A 780 46.12 105.56 -12.65
C ILE A 780 44.67 105.18 -12.93
N VAL A 781 43.77 105.64 -12.06
CA VAL A 781 42.32 105.47 -12.22
C VAL A 781 41.72 106.79 -12.65
N ILE A 782 41.13 106.81 -13.85
CA ILE A 782 40.43 107.98 -14.37
C ILE A 782 38.93 107.82 -14.16
N LEU A 783 38.34 108.80 -13.46
CA LEU A 783 36.89 108.93 -13.31
C LEU A 783 36.34 109.69 -14.51
N MET A 784 35.89 108.94 -15.52
CA MET A 784 35.41 109.49 -16.77
C MET A 784 33.96 109.98 -16.64
N THR A 785 33.81 111.24 -16.28
CA THR A 785 32.53 111.96 -16.19
C THR A 785 32.38 112.96 -17.35
N LYS A 786 31.19 113.51 -17.55
CA LYS A 786 30.97 114.63 -18.50
C LYS A 786 31.84 115.85 -18.18
N ASN A 787 32.13 116.10 -16.91
CA ASN A 787 32.95 117.25 -16.47
C ASN A 787 34.45 116.99 -16.71
N PHE A 788 34.90 115.73 -16.57
CA PHE A 788 36.27 115.34 -16.89
C PHE A 788 36.59 115.52 -18.38
N LEU A 789 35.67 115.09 -19.26
CA LEU A 789 35.83 115.21 -20.72
C LEU A 789 35.95 116.66 -21.23
N LYS A 790 35.31 117.60 -20.51
CA LYS A 790 35.38 119.05 -20.80
C LYS A 790 36.60 119.72 -20.17
N SER A 791 37.32 119.05 -19.27
CA SER A 791 38.47 119.61 -18.55
C SER A 791 39.73 119.56 -19.42
N VAL A 792 40.41 120.71 -19.58
CA VAL A 792 41.73 120.77 -20.23
C VAL A 792 42.76 119.93 -19.46
N TRP A 793 42.68 119.95 -18.13
CA TRP A 793 43.55 119.14 -17.26
C TRP A 793 43.25 117.64 -17.35
N GLY A 794 41.98 117.25 -17.48
CA GLY A 794 41.60 115.84 -17.63
C GLY A 794 42.17 115.20 -18.91
N ARG A 795 42.30 115.97 -20.00
CA ARG A 795 42.97 115.52 -21.22
C ARG A 795 44.47 115.31 -21.01
N LEU A 796 45.12 116.22 -20.28
CA LEU A 796 46.54 116.08 -19.95
C LEU A 796 46.79 114.87 -19.05
N GLU A 797 45.98 114.67 -18.02
CA GLU A 797 46.01 113.50 -17.13
C GLU A 797 45.85 112.18 -17.92
N PHE A 798 44.88 112.12 -18.84
CA PHE A 798 44.69 110.95 -19.69
C PHE A 798 45.90 110.66 -20.58
N ARG A 799 46.44 111.67 -21.27
CA ARG A 799 47.60 111.51 -22.15
C ARG A 799 48.86 111.08 -21.41
N LEU A 800 49.12 111.68 -20.25
CA LEU A 800 50.26 111.31 -19.41
C LEU A 800 50.11 109.88 -18.86
N ALA A 801 48.91 109.49 -18.44
CA ALA A 801 48.63 108.13 -17.99
C ALA A 801 48.73 107.08 -19.12
N LEU A 802 48.26 107.44 -20.32
CA LEU A 802 48.37 106.59 -21.52
C LEU A 802 49.84 106.42 -21.93
N HIS A 803 50.60 107.51 -21.95
CA HIS A 803 52.03 107.49 -22.21
C HIS A 803 52.78 106.65 -21.18
N ALA A 804 52.48 106.78 -19.90
CA ALA A 804 53.05 105.97 -18.82
C ALA A 804 52.74 104.47 -18.99
N THR A 805 51.50 104.13 -19.34
CA THR A 805 51.08 102.76 -19.64
C THR A 805 51.84 102.17 -20.83
N SER A 806 52.03 102.96 -21.89
CA SER A 806 52.78 102.54 -23.08
C SER A 806 54.27 102.38 -22.80
N LYS A 807 54.88 103.32 -22.05
CA LYS A 807 56.30 103.30 -21.69
C LYS A 807 56.66 102.07 -20.88
N ASP A 808 55.83 101.74 -19.90
CA ASP A 808 56.14 100.69 -18.94
C ASP A 808 55.74 99.28 -19.44
N GLN A 809 55.05 99.18 -20.57
CA GLN A 809 54.60 97.92 -21.19
C GLN A 809 53.66 97.05 -20.32
N TYR A 810 53.05 97.63 -19.27
CA TYR A 810 51.95 96.99 -18.53
C TYR A 810 50.79 97.95 -18.30
N LYS A 811 49.61 97.39 -18.02
CA LYS A 811 48.35 98.14 -17.94
C LYS A 811 48.28 98.97 -16.65
N ARG A 812 48.81 100.19 -16.67
CA ARG A 812 48.74 101.16 -15.56
C ARG A 812 47.43 101.94 -15.52
N LEU A 813 46.77 102.09 -16.66
CA LEU A 813 45.57 102.92 -16.80
C LEU A 813 44.27 102.11 -16.67
N ILE A 814 43.39 102.54 -15.75
CA ILE A 814 42.03 102.04 -15.58
C ILE A 814 41.07 103.20 -15.82
N VAL A 815 40.14 103.03 -16.75
CA VAL A 815 39.11 104.03 -17.05
C VAL A 815 37.76 103.56 -16.50
N ILE A 816 37.12 104.42 -15.69
CA ILE A 816 35.81 104.18 -15.10
C ILE A 816 34.80 105.12 -15.75
N ILE A 817 33.84 104.55 -16.46
CA ILE A 817 32.80 105.30 -17.18
C ILE A 817 31.60 105.52 -16.26
N TYR A 818 31.26 106.79 -16.05
CA TYR A 818 30.09 107.19 -15.28
C TYR A 818 28.83 107.31 -16.15
N PRO A 819 27.63 107.15 -15.56
CA PRO A 819 26.36 107.30 -16.27
C PRO A 819 26.26 108.66 -16.96
N GLY A 820 25.80 108.67 -18.21
CA GLY A 820 25.73 109.86 -19.04
C GLY A 820 26.93 110.09 -19.96
N VAL A 821 28.01 109.31 -19.85
CA VAL A 821 29.06 109.24 -20.89
C VAL A 821 28.72 108.09 -21.83
N GLU A 822 27.87 108.36 -22.82
CA GLU A 822 27.25 107.32 -23.67
C GLU A 822 27.75 107.33 -25.13
N ASN A 823 28.26 108.47 -25.62
CA ASN A 823 28.72 108.58 -27.01
C ASN A 823 30.23 108.88 -27.07
N PHE A 824 31.01 107.88 -27.47
CA PHE A 824 32.47 107.98 -27.59
C PHE A 824 32.92 108.74 -28.84
N ASP A 825 32.02 109.03 -29.78
CA ASP A 825 32.36 109.68 -31.04
C ASP A 825 32.56 111.20 -30.91
N GLU A 826 32.12 111.81 -29.80
CA GLU A 826 32.41 113.21 -29.45
C GLU A 826 33.73 113.40 -28.69
N LEU A 827 34.50 112.33 -28.51
CA LEU A 827 35.77 112.33 -27.76
C LEU A 827 36.96 112.66 -28.67
N ASP A 828 38.04 113.14 -28.05
CA ASP A 828 39.35 113.26 -28.69
C ASP A 828 39.76 111.91 -29.32
N GLY A 829 40.33 111.94 -30.53
CA GLY A 829 40.54 110.73 -31.35
C GLY A 829 41.40 109.66 -30.67
N GLU A 830 42.36 110.10 -29.84
CA GLU A 830 43.21 109.22 -29.02
C GLU A 830 42.42 108.52 -27.90
N LEU A 831 41.51 109.24 -27.24
CA LEU A 831 40.65 108.71 -26.18
C LEU A 831 39.60 107.73 -26.74
N ASN A 832 38.98 108.05 -27.88
CA ASN A 832 38.03 107.15 -28.56
C ASN A 832 38.74 105.84 -28.99
N SER A 833 39.93 105.95 -29.57
CA SER A 833 40.74 104.78 -29.97
C SER A 833 41.10 103.90 -28.79
N TYR A 834 41.50 104.50 -27.66
CA TYR A 834 41.78 103.74 -26.45
C TYR A 834 40.56 102.98 -25.94
N LEU A 835 39.40 103.62 -25.86
CA LEU A 835 38.16 103.01 -25.33
C LEU A 835 37.59 101.93 -26.25
N LYS A 836 37.81 102.01 -27.57
CA LYS A 836 37.44 100.95 -28.52
C LYS A 836 38.35 99.72 -28.43
N LEU A 837 39.63 99.92 -28.09
CA LEU A 837 40.64 98.86 -28.10
C LEU A 837 40.90 98.25 -26.72
N ASN A 838 40.51 98.92 -25.64
CA ASN A 838 40.81 98.49 -24.27
C ASN A 838 39.54 98.28 -23.44
N THR A 839 39.68 97.42 -22.43
CA THR A 839 38.63 97.14 -21.45
C THR A 839 38.54 98.28 -20.43
N TYR A 840 37.33 98.79 -20.22
CA TYR A 840 37.00 99.81 -19.22
C TYR A 840 35.96 99.27 -18.23
N LEU A 841 35.80 99.95 -17.10
CA LEU A 841 34.81 99.61 -16.08
C LEU A 841 33.61 100.55 -16.16
N ILE A 842 32.40 100.00 -16.07
CA ILE A 842 31.16 100.78 -16.05
C ILE A 842 30.73 100.95 -14.59
N ARG A 843 30.50 102.17 -14.14
CA ARG A 843 30.17 102.47 -12.74
C ARG A 843 28.84 101.85 -12.27
N ASN A 844 27.87 101.67 -13.17
CA ASN A 844 26.54 101.10 -12.88
C ASN A 844 26.51 99.56 -12.87
N ASP A 845 27.64 98.89 -13.09
CA ASP A 845 27.72 97.43 -13.02
C ASP A 845 27.44 96.94 -11.58
N THR A 846 26.59 95.92 -11.43
CA THR A 846 26.24 95.36 -10.10
C THR A 846 27.46 94.82 -9.36
N ASN A 847 28.50 94.39 -10.08
CA ASN A 847 29.73 93.86 -9.53
C ASN A 847 30.92 94.82 -9.70
N PHE A 848 30.67 96.12 -9.88
CA PHE A 848 31.67 97.15 -10.16
C PHE A 848 32.86 97.13 -9.20
N TRP A 849 32.60 97.11 -7.88
CA TRP A 849 33.67 97.17 -6.87
C TRP A 849 34.60 95.97 -6.93
N ASN A 850 34.08 94.77 -7.17
CA ASN A 850 34.90 93.56 -7.27
C ASN A 850 35.75 93.57 -8.54
N LYS A 851 35.19 94.05 -9.67
CA LYS A 851 35.95 94.25 -10.91
C LYS A 851 37.05 95.30 -10.75
N LEU A 852 36.77 96.39 -10.04
CA LEU A 852 37.75 97.44 -9.77
C LEU A 852 38.87 96.95 -8.86
N ILE A 853 38.55 96.26 -7.77
CA ILE A 853 39.53 95.70 -6.83
C ILE A 853 40.43 94.67 -7.54
N TYR A 854 39.86 93.81 -8.39
CA TYR A 854 40.63 92.86 -9.20
C TYR A 854 41.52 93.53 -10.26
N ALA A 855 41.11 94.69 -10.79
CA ALA A 855 41.88 95.43 -11.78
C ALA A 855 43.01 96.29 -11.16
N LEU A 856 42.88 96.67 -9.89
CA LEU A 856 43.88 97.45 -9.15
C LEU A 856 45.11 96.61 -8.78
N PRO A 857 46.28 97.23 -8.59
CA PRO A 857 47.50 96.51 -8.22
C PRO A 857 47.32 95.78 -6.88
N HIS A 858 47.72 94.52 -6.83
CA HIS A 858 47.63 93.69 -5.64
C HIS A 858 48.94 93.80 -4.84
N LYS A 859 48.86 93.91 -3.52
CA LYS A 859 50.05 93.79 -2.66
C LYS A 859 50.53 92.34 -2.70
N ILE A 860 51.84 92.14 -2.79
CA ILE A 860 52.46 90.83 -2.58
C ILE A 860 52.19 90.48 -1.12
N ILE A 861 51.47 89.38 -0.88
CA ILE A 861 51.36 88.80 0.44
C ILE A 861 52.66 87.99 0.60
N ASP A 862 53.58 88.44 1.45
CA ASP A 862 54.73 87.62 1.84
C ASP A 862 54.22 86.36 2.57
N GLU A 863 54.89 85.22 2.34
CA GLU A 863 54.43 83.87 2.71
C GLU A 863 54.16 83.68 4.22
N ASP A 864 54.55 84.64 5.07
CA ASP A 864 54.32 84.61 6.52
C ASP A 864 52.92 85.10 6.95
N GLU A 865 52.23 85.93 6.17
CA GLU A 865 50.84 86.36 6.49
C GLU A 865 49.76 85.35 6.02
N GLU A 866 50.12 84.42 5.12
CA GLU A 866 49.20 83.36 4.66
C GLU A 866 48.97 82.30 5.75
N ILE A 867 49.94 82.11 6.66
CA ILE A 867 49.87 81.15 7.77
C ILE A 867 49.02 81.69 8.94
N GLU A 868 49.03 82.99 9.20
CA GLU A 868 48.21 83.59 10.27
C GLU A 868 46.71 83.64 9.91
N MET A 869 46.35 83.79 8.63
CA MET A 869 44.93 83.86 8.23
C MET A 869 44.25 82.50 7.97
N ILE A 870 45.00 81.40 7.79
CA ILE A 870 44.40 80.06 7.72
C ILE A 870 44.01 79.55 9.12
N ASN A 871 44.69 80.02 10.18
CA ASN A 871 44.43 79.60 11.57
C ASN A 871 43.35 80.42 12.31
N ILE A 872 42.71 81.41 11.67
CA ILE A 872 41.65 82.24 12.30
C ILE A 872 40.24 81.84 11.83
N GLU A 873 40.11 80.97 10.82
CA GLU A 873 38.81 80.45 10.35
C GLU A 873 38.74 78.90 10.34
N THR A 874 39.21 78.28 11.42
CA THR A 874 38.65 77.03 11.96
C THR A 874 38.02 77.30 13.32
#